data_AF-A0A7W0WPU7-F1
#
_entry.id   AF-A0A7W0WPU7-F1
#
_cell.length_a   1.000
_cell.length_b   1.000
_cell.length_c   1.000
_cell.angle_alpha   90.00
_cell.angle_beta   90.00
_cell.angle_gamma   90.00
#
_symmetry.space_group_name_H-M   'P 1'
#
loop_
_entity.id
_entity.type
_entity.pdbx_description
1 polymer ?
#
loop_
_entity_poly.entity_id
_entity_poly.type
_entity_poly.pdbx_seq_one_letter_code
_entity_poly.pdbx_strand_id
1 'polypeptide(L)'
;MSTRGAPAATAIGTGLVQRAAAPTSVGQYRIERTLGSGGFGVVYAAKHDMLGKPVAIKMLRHELVADTQQSQRFLREARIAAGLSHENIVDITDFGTDEKSGAPYLVMELLRGRTLSSLCAMGPLPWARAVNILLQLARALVCAHADGVLHRDLKPHNIMLESSSGRVDLVKLCDFGVSRVLDGGDRITNTGTFVGTPAYMAPEQINGDTQDARTDLYAFGVTAYEMLTGHLPYRSTSGVALVSEILGGTRSALAFPPDVPEPLARLVARCLAHDPALRPSGALELEGELLAISALPSEPMPANLVGETIGNVRVIEQIGSGGSGAVWLAEHPVIGTKFAIKVLRPEVATMPGAFERFINEARAASSIKSPFITRYIDLGRLPGGQPYAVMEYLEGETLHGLLDRRLRLDVTMTIRIARQIASALVQAHDANIIHRDIKPANVFLVGEDRQVKILDFGIAKLGGPQATSSPKTQAGFFMGTVPYCPPEQLLGLEIGPKADVYALGVTMFEMLSGSPPFSGDAMEIAAQVTSREAPTLASSNVPRLLSMLVDEMLVRDPRGRPSMDDVLERLDSITEERTVPPHRAPIRRRTWVAGAAIGVVMAVLLAWKLWPDAVASKPAKLLAPASIEHVEMHASGANTLEPPPVATAKKPTRVRPSADIDIIIADPFKK
;
A
#
# COMPACT_ATOMS: atom_id res chain seq x y z
N MET A 1 -19.86 -2.86 -70.20
CA MET A 1 -18.75 -2.29 -69.41
C MET A 1 -19.27 -1.12 -68.60
N SER A 2 -19.22 -1.19 -67.27
CA SER A 2 -19.32 -0.02 -66.37
C SER A 2 -18.84 -0.43 -64.97
N THR A 3 -18.40 0.53 -64.16
CA THR A 3 -17.73 0.31 -62.87
C THR A 3 -18.71 0.28 -61.69
N ARG A 4 -18.36 -0.51 -60.65
CA ARG A 4 -18.78 -0.28 -59.25
C ARG A 4 -17.59 -0.56 -58.34
N GLY A 5 -17.37 0.32 -57.36
CA GLY A 5 -16.17 0.31 -56.52
C GLY A 5 -16.25 -0.61 -55.29
N ALA A 6 -15.10 -0.85 -54.67
CA ALA A 6 -15.02 -1.51 -53.37
C ALA A 6 -15.51 -0.58 -52.24
N PRO A 7 -16.11 -1.12 -51.16
CA PRO A 7 -16.55 -0.32 -50.02
C PRO A 7 -15.36 0.20 -49.20
N ALA A 8 -15.51 1.37 -48.60
CA ALA A 8 -14.50 1.98 -47.74
C ALA A 8 -14.43 1.30 -46.36
N ALA A 9 -13.24 1.31 -45.75
CA ALA A 9 -13.05 0.83 -44.39
C ALA A 9 -13.63 1.83 -43.37
N THR A 10 -14.63 1.42 -42.59
CA THR A 10 -15.17 2.22 -41.49
C THR A 10 -14.13 2.34 -40.38
N ALA A 11 -13.66 3.55 -40.10
CA ALA A 11 -12.76 3.79 -38.99
C ALA A 11 -13.48 3.53 -37.66
N ILE A 12 -12.97 2.60 -36.85
CA ILE A 12 -13.41 2.40 -35.47
C ILE A 12 -12.92 3.59 -34.66
N GLY A 13 -13.84 4.49 -34.29
CA GLY A 13 -13.53 5.64 -33.46
C GLY A 13 -13.01 5.19 -32.10
N THR A 14 -11.77 5.55 -31.78
CA THR A 14 -11.16 5.29 -30.47
C THR A 14 -11.80 6.18 -29.41
N GLY A 15 -12.92 5.71 -28.85
CA GLY A 15 -13.59 6.33 -27.72
C GLY A 15 -12.65 6.45 -26.53
N LEU A 16 -12.08 7.63 -26.32
CA LEU A 16 -11.35 7.98 -25.11
C LEU A 16 -12.32 7.84 -23.93
N VAL A 17 -12.15 6.76 -23.15
CA VAL A 17 -12.90 6.56 -21.90
C VAL A 17 -12.52 7.67 -20.94
N GLN A 18 -13.35 8.71 -20.93
CA GLN A 18 -13.15 9.90 -20.15
C GLN A 18 -13.37 9.55 -18.67
N ARG A 19 -12.28 9.26 -17.95
CA ARG A 19 -12.33 9.00 -16.50
C ARG A 19 -13.05 10.15 -15.82
N ALA A 20 -14.26 9.88 -15.32
CA ALA A 20 -15.00 10.85 -14.54
C ALA A 20 -14.17 11.31 -13.34
N ALA A 21 -14.21 12.61 -13.04
CA ALA A 21 -13.58 13.14 -11.85
C ALA A 21 -14.23 12.51 -10.60
N ALA A 22 -13.43 12.22 -9.58
CA ALA A 22 -13.96 11.70 -8.32
C ALA A 22 -14.98 12.71 -7.72
N PRO A 23 -16.11 12.25 -7.15
CA PRO A 23 -17.07 13.14 -6.53
C PRO A 23 -16.43 13.88 -5.36
N THR A 24 -16.77 15.15 -5.17
CA THR A 24 -16.28 15.98 -4.05
C THR A 24 -17.08 15.75 -2.76
N SER A 25 -18.34 15.36 -2.89
CA SER A 25 -19.18 14.88 -1.79
C SER A 25 -20.18 13.82 -2.27
N VAL A 26 -20.61 12.96 -1.35
CA VAL A 26 -21.62 11.90 -1.52
C VAL A 26 -22.56 12.02 -0.32
N GLY A 27 -23.82 12.39 -0.54
CA GLY A 27 -24.75 12.72 0.55
C GLY A 27 -24.16 13.74 1.54
N GLN A 28 -24.18 13.40 2.83
CA GLN A 28 -23.66 14.21 3.96
C GLN A 28 -22.15 14.04 4.24
N TYR A 29 -21.40 13.49 3.28
CA TYR A 29 -20.00 13.13 3.43
C TYR A 29 -19.11 13.78 2.37
N ARG A 30 -18.03 14.41 2.82
CA ARG A 30 -17.00 15.03 1.98
C ARG A 30 -15.91 14.02 1.66
N ILE A 31 -15.63 13.82 0.37
CA ILE A 31 -14.64 12.86 -0.11
C ILE A 31 -13.25 13.48 0.05
N GLU A 32 -12.33 12.77 0.71
CA GLU A 32 -10.94 13.21 0.90
C GLU A 32 -10.00 12.60 -0.15
N ARG A 33 -10.16 11.31 -0.47
CA ARG A 33 -9.36 10.57 -1.46
C ARG A 33 -9.98 9.23 -1.82
N THR A 34 -9.60 8.66 -2.96
CA THR A 34 -9.85 7.24 -3.25
C THR A 34 -8.99 6.33 -2.36
N LEU A 35 -9.57 5.22 -1.90
CA LEU A 35 -8.88 4.12 -1.20
C LEU A 35 -8.57 2.95 -2.15
N GLY A 36 -9.50 2.63 -3.06
CA GLY A 36 -9.31 1.57 -4.06
C GLY A 36 -10.48 1.48 -5.04
N SER A 37 -10.36 0.65 -6.08
CA SER A 37 -11.45 0.39 -7.03
C SER A 37 -11.45 -1.06 -7.49
N GLY A 38 -12.57 -1.76 -7.35
CA GLY A 38 -12.78 -3.12 -7.84
C GLY A 38 -13.78 -3.17 -9.01
N GLY A 39 -14.23 -4.36 -9.39
CA GLY A 39 -15.27 -4.53 -10.41
C GLY A 39 -16.60 -3.87 -10.01
N PHE A 40 -17.05 -4.11 -8.77
CA PHE A 40 -18.33 -3.62 -8.26
C PHE A 40 -18.37 -2.13 -7.91
N GLY A 41 -17.24 -1.44 -7.73
CA GLY A 41 -17.28 -0.09 -7.18
C GLY A 41 -15.94 0.58 -6.94
N VAL A 42 -16.03 1.81 -6.45
CA VAL A 42 -14.89 2.62 -5.96
C VAL A 42 -15.09 2.88 -4.48
N VAL A 43 -14.04 2.68 -3.69
CA VAL A 43 -14.03 2.96 -2.25
C VAL A 43 -13.25 4.25 -2.01
N TYR A 44 -13.82 5.15 -1.22
CA TYR A 44 -13.26 6.46 -0.89
C TYR A 44 -13.08 6.59 0.62
N ALA A 45 -12.05 7.33 1.06
CA ALA A 45 -11.99 7.87 2.41
C ALA A 45 -12.74 9.21 2.42
N ALA A 46 -13.60 9.40 3.41
CA ALA A 46 -14.44 10.58 3.54
C ALA A 46 -14.56 11.01 5.00
N LYS A 47 -15.13 12.20 5.23
CA LYS A 47 -15.56 12.66 6.54
C LYS A 47 -17.02 13.10 6.47
N HIS A 48 -17.79 12.76 7.50
CA HIS A 48 -19.13 13.30 7.68
C HIS A 48 -19.03 14.82 7.95
N ASP A 49 -19.68 15.64 7.13
CA ASP A 49 -19.47 17.10 7.13
C ASP A 49 -19.77 17.78 8.48
N MET A 50 -20.81 17.33 9.20
CA MET A 50 -21.20 17.90 10.50
C MET A 50 -20.44 17.31 11.69
N LEU A 51 -20.15 16.00 11.67
CA LEU A 51 -19.55 15.29 12.81
C LEU A 51 -18.03 15.18 12.75
N GLY A 52 -17.41 15.42 11.59
CA GLY A 52 -15.98 15.21 11.37
C GLY A 52 -15.51 13.75 11.43
N LYS A 53 -16.39 12.79 11.80
CA LYS A 53 -16.08 11.35 11.88
C LYS A 53 -15.53 10.86 10.53
N PRO A 54 -14.33 10.26 10.49
CA PRO A 54 -13.80 9.64 9.28
C PRO A 54 -14.52 8.33 9.00
N VAL A 55 -14.82 8.09 7.72
CA VAL A 55 -15.55 6.91 7.22
C VAL A 55 -14.94 6.45 5.89
N ALA A 56 -15.16 5.20 5.52
CA ALA A 56 -14.99 4.72 4.16
C ALA A 56 -16.35 4.68 3.45
N ILE A 57 -16.39 5.04 2.17
CA ILE A 57 -17.60 5.04 1.35
C ILE A 57 -17.36 4.22 0.09
N LYS A 58 -18.11 3.13 -0.08
CA LYS A 58 -18.09 2.28 -1.27
C LYS A 58 -19.28 2.63 -2.16
N MET A 59 -19.01 3.19 -3.34
CA MET A 59 -20.01 3.52 -4.36
C MET A 59 -20.04 2.46 -5.46
N LEU A 60 -21.24 2.10 -5.94
CA LEU A 60 -21.41 1.34 -7.18
C LEU A 60 -20.86 2.12 -8.39
N ARG A 61 -20.37 1.41 -9.41
CA ARG A 61 -19.95 2.03 -10.67
C ARG A 61 -21.14 2.44 -11.54
N HIS A 62 -21.03 3.53 -12.28
CA HIS A 62 -22.11 4.11 -13.09
C HIS A 62 -22.63 3.15 -14.17
N GLU A 63 -21.80 2.24 -14.67
CA GLU A 63 -22.19 1.19 -15.63
C GLU A 63 -23.17 0.17 -15.02
N LEU A 64 -23.14 -0.03 -13.70
CA LEU A 64 -24.01 -0.95 -12.95
C LEU A 64 -25.29 -0.26 -12.42
N VAL A 65 -25.29 1.08 -12.35
CA VAL A 65 -26.45 1.89 -11.92
C VAL A 65 -27.60 1.82 -12.92
N ALA A 66 -27.30 1.59 -14.21
CA ALA A 66 -28.31 1.43 -15.25
C ALA A 66 -29.18 0.17 -15.08
N ASP A 67 -28.71 -0.82 -14.31
CA ASP A 67 -29.51 -1.98 -13.93
C ASP A 67 -30.19 -1.76 -12.56
N THR A 68 -31.49 -1.45 -12.64
CA THR A 68 -32.35 -1.25 -11.47
C THR A 68 -32.41 -2.50 -10.57
N GLN A 69 -32.30 -3.71 -11.12
CA GLN A 69 -32.34 -4.94 -10.35
C GLN A 69 -31.03 -5.15 -9.58
N GLN A 70 -29.88 -4.87 -10.21
CA GLN A 70 -28.57 -4.88 -9.54
C GLN A 70 -28.50 -3.85 -8.41
N SER A 71 -28.97 -2.62 -8.66
CA SER A 71 -29.00 -1.55 -7.66
C SER A 71 -29.91 -1.89 -6.46
N GLN A 72 -31.06 -2.54 -6.70
CA GLN A 72 -31.94 -3.03 -5.64
C GLN A 72 -31.34 -4.20 -4.84
N ARG A 73 -30.60 -5.12 -5.48
CA ARG A 73 -29.87 -6.21 -4.80
C ARG A 73 -28.81 -5.64 -3.85
N PHE A 74 -27.98 -4.71 -4.34
CA PHE A 74 -26.94 -4.04 -3.55
C PHE A 74 -27.51 -3.41 -2.26
N LEU A 75 -28.58 -2.61 -2.37
CA LEU A 75 -29.20 -1.97 -1.21
C LEU A 75 -29.86 -2.97 -0.25
N ARG A 76 -30.39 -4.09 -0.76
CA ARG A 76 -30.91 -5.18 0.09
C ARG A 76 -29.80 -5.90 0.85
N GLU A 77 -28.66 -6.12 0.22
CA GLU A 77 -27.52 -6.84 0.80
C GLU A 77 -26.75 -5.96 1.78
N ALA A 78 -26.56 -4.67 1.47
CA ALA A 78 -26.12 -3.65 2.42
C ALA A 78 -26.97 -3.60 3.69
N ARG A 79 -28.31 -3.64 3.55
CA ARG A 79 -29.24 -3.61 4.69
C ARG A 79 -29.20 -4.89 5.55
N ILE A 80 -28.83 -6.04 4.96
CA ILE A 80 -28.64 -7.29 5.70
C ILE A 80 -27.30 -7.25 6.44
N ALA A 81 -26.21 -6.83 5.76
CA ALA A 81 -24.89 -6.70 6.36
C ALA A 81 -24.86 -5.67 7.51
N ALA A 82 -25.62 -4.57 7.40
CA ALA A 82 -25.79 -3.58 8.46
C ALA A 82 -26.53 -4.08 9.73
N GLY A 83 -27.07 -5.31 9.71
CA GLY A 83 -27.56 -5.97 10.92
C GLY A 83 -26.47 -6.65 11.74
N LEU A 84 -25.31 -6.94 11.14
CA LEU A 84 -24.22 -7.68 11.78
C LEU A 84 -23.37 -6.75 12.64
N SER A 85 -23.23 -7.06 13.93
CA SER A 85 -22.40 -6.29 14.88
C SER A 85 -21.44 -7.23 15.61
N HIS A 86 -20.17 -7.19 15.21
CA HIS A 86 -19.12 -8.06 15.77
C HIS A 86 -17.74 -7.39 15.65
N GLU A 87 -16.82 -7.65 16.59
CA GLU A 87 -15.49 -7.02 16.58
C GLU A 87 -14.71 -7.29 15.29
N ASN A 88 -14.85 -8.51 14.74
CA ASN A 88 -14.17 -8.93 13.50
C ASN A 88 -14.96 -8.68 12.20
N ILE A 89 -16.06 -7.93 12.24
CA ILE A 89 -16.82 -7.49 11.06
C ILE A 89 -16.62 -5.97 10.91
N VAL A 90 -16.63 -5.46 9.66
CA VAL A 90 -16.61 -4.02 9.41
C VAL A 90 -17.96 -3.38 9.74
N ASP A 91 -17.96 -2.35 10.59
CA ASP A 91 -19.16 -1.60 10.97
C ASP A 91 -19.73 -0.83 9.76
N ILE A 92 -21.03 -1.02 9.49
CA ILE A 92 -21.78 -0.37 8.41
C ILE A 92 -22.76 0.63 9.04
N THR A 93 -22.42 1.91 8.92
CA THR A 93 -23.09 2.99 9.65
C THR A 93 -24.24 3.67 8.92
N ASP A 94 -24.23 3.67 7.57
CA ASP A 94 -25.22 4.35 6.74
C ASP A 94 -25.20 3.76 5.31
N PHE A 95 -26.30 3.89 4.56
CA PHE A 95 -26.38 3.51 3.15
C PHE A 95 -27.45 4.34 2.43
N GLY A 96 -27.24 4.62 1.15
CA GLY A 96 -28.18 5.43 0.38
C GLY A 96 -27.91 5.43 -1.12
N THR A 97 -28.51 6.40 -1.80
CA THR A 97 -28.30 6.68 -3.22
C THR A 97 -27.84 8.12 -3.36
N ASP A 98 -26.79 8.38 -4.13
CA ASP A 98 -26.33 9.75 -4.38
C ASP A 98 -27.30 10.47 -5.34
N GLU A 99 -27.82 11.62 -4.92
CA GLU A 99 -28.85 12.37 -5.66
C GLU A 99 -28.38 12.90 -7.02
N LYS A 100 -27.06 13.05 -7.22
CA LYS A 100 -26.47 13.64 -8.44
C LYS A 100 -26.18 12.59 -9.51
N SER A 101 -25.77 11.40 -9.09
CA SER A 101 -25.32 10.31 -9.97
C SER A 101 -26.28 9.11 -10.00
N GLY A 102 -27.26 9.03 -9.10
CA GLY A 102 -28.14 7.88 -8.94
C GLY A 102 -27.43 6.63 -8.39
N ALA A 103 -26.15 6.72 -8.03
CA ALA A 103 -25.34 5.58 -7.61
C ALA A 103 -25.62 5.20 -6.14
N PRO A 104 -25.95 3.92 -5.86
CA PRO A 104 -26.01 3.45 -4.47
C PRO A 104 -24.63 3.48 -3.82
N TYR A 105 -24.60 3.83 -2.53
CA TYR A 105 -23.38 3.89 -1.72
C TYR A 105 -23.58 3.29 -0.33
N LEU A 106 -22.48 2.79 0.22
CA LEU A 106 -22.38 2.16 1.54
C LEU A 106 -21.33 2.87 2.38
N VAL A 107 -21.67 3.29 3.60
CA VAL A 107 -20.79 4.01 4.52
C VAL A 107 -20.38 3.10 5.67
N MET A 108 -19.09 2.86 5.80
CA MET A 108 -18.48 1.94 6.76
C MET A 108 -17.37 2.64 7.57
N GLU A 109 -16.92 2.01 8.65
CA GLU A 109 -15.78 2.52 9.41
C GLU A 109 -14.48 2.63 8.57
N LEU A 110 -13.65 3.65 8.85
CA LEU A 110 -12.38 3.85 8.14
C LEU A 110 -11.25 3.06 8.82
N LEU A 111 -11.12 1.79 8.44
CA LEU A 111 -10.08 0.88 8.92
C LEU A 111 -8.65 1.40 8.61
N ARG A 112 -7.74 1.24 9.58
CA ARG A 112 -6.35 1.71 9.59
C ARG A 112 -5.39 0.52 9.61
N GLY A 113 -5.42 -0.25 8.53
CA GLY A 113 -4.65 -1.48 8.38
C GLY A 113 -4.20 -1.73 6.95
N ARG A 114 -3.83 -2.99 6.68
CA ARG A 114 -3.56 -3.50 5.34
C ARG A 114 -4.40 -4.73 5.06
N THR A 115 -4.62 -5.06 3.79
CA THR A 115 -5.35 -6.30 3.43
C THR A 115 -4.50 -7.54 3.72
N LEU A 116 -5.15 -8.65 4.04
CA LEU A 116 -4.48 -9.96 4.12
C LEU A 116 -3.82 -10.33 2.78
N SER A 117 -4.38 -9.89 1.64
CA SER A 117 -3.76 -10.06 0.32
C SER A 117 -2.37 -9.42 0.23
N SER A 118 -2.21 -8.19 0.76
CA SER A 118 -0.90 -7.54 0.83
C SER A 118 0.09 -8.26 1.76
N LEU A 119 -0.43 -9.07 2.71
CA LEU A 119 0.38 -9.90 3.59
C LEU A 119 0.80 -11.20 2.92
N CYS A 120 -0.11 -11.95 2.29
CA CYS A 120 0.20 -13.14 1.50
C CYS A 120 1.18 -12.84 0.34
N ALA A 121 1.09 -11.64 -0.26
CA ALA A 121 2.00 -11.20 -1.32
C ALA A 121 3.48 -11.05 -0.87
N MET A 122 3.77 -11.05 0.44
CA MET A 122 5.14 -11.09 0.97
C MET A 122 5.66 -12.51 1.24
N GLY A 123 4.82 -13.54 1.06
CA GLY A 123 5.14 -14.94 1.30
C GLY A 123 4.24 -15.61 2.36
N PRO A 124 4.47 -16.90 2.67
CA PRO A 124 3.71 -17.64 3.67
C PRO A 124 3.87 -17.06 5.09
N LEU A 125 2.82 -17.26 5.89
CA LEU A 125 2.74 -16.86 7.29
C LEU A 125 3.15 -18.02 8.21
N PRO A 126 3.89 -17.75 9.31
CA PRO A 126 4.07 -18.72 10.39
C PRO A 126 2.71 -19.20 10.88
N TRP A 127 2.53 -20.51 10.99
CA TRP A 127 1.20 -21.10 11.18
C TRP A 127 0.47 -20.57 12.42
N ALA A 128 1.18 -20.26 13.51
CA ALA A 128 0.58 -19.70 14.73
C ALA A 128 -0.07 -18.33 14.50
N ARG A 129 0.55 -17.48 13.67
CA ARG A 129 -0.05 -16.19 13.24
C ARG A 129 -1.21 -16.44 12.28
N ALA A 130 -1.08 -17.40 11.36
CA ALA A 130 -2.17 -17.77 10.48
C ALA A 130 -3.41 -18.22 11.27
N VAL A 131 -3.25 -19.11 12.25
CA VAL A 131 -4.32 -19.57 13.16
C VAL A 131 -4.94 -18.42 13.95
N ASN A 132 -4.15 -17.48 14.47
CA ASN A 132 -4.70 -16.31 15.18
C ASN A 132 -5.60 -15.42 14.28
N ILE A 133 -5.23 -15.23 13.01
CA ILE A 133 -6.04 -14.51 12.03
C ILE A 133 -7.28 -15.34 11.63
N LEU A 134 -7.10 -16.63 11.37
CA LEU A 134 -8.15 -17.56 10.96
C LEU A 134 -9.20 -17.78 12.07
N LEU A 135 -8.82 -17.76 13.34
CA LEU A 135 -9.74 -17.86 14.49
C LEU A 135 -10.68 -16.64 14.57
N GLN A 136 -10.15 -15.43 14.41
CA GLN A 136 -10.95 -14.20 14.34
C GLN A 136 -11.87 -14.19 13.10
N LEU A 137 -11.37 -14.69 11.97
CA LEU A 137 -12.17 -14.84 10.75
C LEU A 137 -13.30 -15.87 10.93
N ALA A 138 -13.06 -16.97 11.67
CA ALA A 138 -14.08 -17.96 12.01
C ALA A 138 -15.18 -17.34 12.89
N ARG A 139 -14.84 -16.49 13.87
CA ARG A 139 -15.83 -15.75 14.69
C ARG A 139 -16.71 -14.82 13.87
N ALA A 140 -16.12 -14.09 12.91
CA ALA A 140 -16.90 -13.26 11.98
C ALA A 140 -17.91 -14.10 11.18
N LEU A 141 -17.52 -15.31 10.76
CA LEU A 141 -18.44 -16.25 10.10
C LEU A 141 -19.48 -16.85 11.06
N VAL A 142 -19.12 -17.18 12.31
CA VAL A 142 -20.09 -17.64 13.34
C VAL A 142 -21.19 -16.60 13.55
N CYS A 143 -20.84 -15.32 13.71
CA CYS A 143 -21.80 -14.24 13.85
C CYS A 143 -22.71 -14.12 12.61
N ALA A 144 -22.13 -14.07 11.41
CA ALA A 144 -22.91 -13.91 10.18
C ALA A 144 -23.81 -15.13 9.87
N HIS A 145 -23.31 -16.35 10.07
CA HIS A 145 -24.04 -17.59 9.82
C HIS A 145 -25.18 -17.81 10.82
N ALA A 146 -25.08 -17.31 12.05
CA ALA A 146 -26.17 -17.33 13.02
C ALA A 146 -27.41 -16.54 12.55
N ASP A 147 -27.19 -15.39 11.89
CA ASP A 147 -28.24 -14.57 11.27
C ASP A 147 -28.59 -15.02 9.82
N GLY A 148 -28.04 -16.16 9.36
CA GLY A 148 -28.28 -16.71 8.02
C GLY A 148 -27.59 -15.96 6.87
N VAL A 149 -26.61 -15.11 7.17
CA VAL A 149 -25.90 -14.27 6.20
C VAL A 149 -24.63 -14.97 5.71
N LEU A 150 -24.61 -15.35 4.42
CA LEU A 150 -23.42 -15.89 3.76
C LEU A 150 -22.56 -14.77 3.17
N HIS A 151 -21.23 -14.91 3.25
CA HIS A 151 -20.28 -13.92 2.77
C HIS A 151 -20.09 -13.97 1.24
N ARG A 152 -19.99 -15.17 0.65
CA ARG A 152 -19.86 -15.48 -0.80
C ARG A 152 -18.61 -14.97 -1.55
N ASP A 153 -17.98 -13.90 -1.08
CA ASP A 153 -16.75 -13.33 -1.67
C ASP A 153 -15.58 -13.33 -0.68
N LEU A 154 -15.47 -14.38 0.16
CA LEU A 154 -14.44 -14.45 1.20
C LEU A 154 -13.08 -14.73 0.57
N LYS A 155 -12.14 -13.79 0.74
CA LYS A 155 -10.79 -13.84 0.16
C LYS A 155 -9.87 -12.84 0.85
N PRO A 156 -8.53 -12.97 0.74
CA PRO A 156 -7.55 -12.06 1.35
C PRO A 156 -7.70 -10.57 1.03
N HIS A 157 -8.36 -10.21 -0.08
CA HIS A 157 -8.61 -8.81 -0.44
C HIS A 157 -9.69 -8.16 0.43
N ASN A 158 -10.65 -8.95 0.92
CA ASN A 158 -11.80 -8.49 1.70
C ASN A 158 -11.57 -8.65 3.22
N ILE A 159 -10.34 -9.00 3.62
CA ILE A 159 -9.92 -9.18 5.01
C ILE A 159 -8.87 -8.11 5.32
N MET A 160 -9.16 -7.24 6.28
CA MET A 160 -8.26 -6.19 6.76
C MET A 160 -7.61 -6.58 8.08
N LEU A 161 -6.36 -6.14 8.27
CA LEU A 161 -5.56 -6.36 9.47
C LEU A 161 -5.12 -5.02 10.04
N GLU A 162 -5.71 -4.60 11.16
CA GLU A 162 -5.31 -3.40 11.90
C GLU A 162 -4.27 -3.76 12.98
N SER A 163 -3.17 -3.00 13.05
CA SER A 163 -2.08 -3.27 14.00
C SER A 163 -2.13 -2.30 15.17
N SER A 164 -2.68 -2.76 16.30
CA SER A 164 -2.59 -2.03 17.56
C SER A 164 -1.28 -2.35 18.27
N SER A 165 -0.33 -1.40 18.21
CA SER A 165 0.90 -1.37 19.03
C SER A 165 1.66 -2.70 19.13
N GLY A 166 1.78 -3.43 18.01
CA GLY A 166 2.79 -4.47 17.82
C GLY A 166 2.61 -5.80 18.55
N ARG A 167 1.38 -6.20 18.96
CA ARG A 167 1.17 -7.51 19.62
C ARG A 167 0.10 -8.45 19.05
N VAL A 168 -0.97 -7.96 18.43
CA VAL A 168 -1.99 -8.80 17.78
C VAL A 168 -2.50 -8.09 16.52
N ASP A 169 -2.73 -8.82 15.43
CA ASP A 169 -3.49 -8.31 14.27
C ASP A 169 -4.98 -8.35 14.62
N LEU A 170 -5.66 -7.19 14.65
CA LEU A 170 -7.12 -7.14 14.70
C LEU A 170 -7.66 -7.41 13.29
N VAL A 171 -8.38 -8.52 13.13
CA VAL A 171 -8.97 -8.91 11.85
C VAL A 171 -10.33 -8.24 11.67
N LYS A 172 -10.57 -7.69 10.48
CA LYS A 172 -11.84 -7.08 10.06
C LYS A 172 -12.28 -7.64 8.71
N LEU A 173 -13.39 -8.39 8.69
CA LEU A 173 -14.02 -8.93 7.48
C LEU A 173 -14.93 -7.87 6.83
N CYS A 174 -14.70 -7.60 5.56
CA CYS A 174 -15.35 -6.55 4.77
C CYS A 174 -16.16 -7.14 3.60
N ASP A 175 -17.08 -6.36 3.03
CA ASP A 175 -17.75 -6.68 1.75
C ASP A 175 -18.69 -7.92 1.73
N PHE A 176 -19.35 -8.20 2.86
CA PHE A 176 -20.43 -9.21 2.96
C PHE A 176 -21.48 -9.10 1.84
N GLY A 177 -21.67 -10.19 1.08
CA GLY A 177 -22.82 -10.40 0.19
C GLY A 177 -22.86 -9.61 -1.13
N VAL A 178 -22.19 -8.45 -1.21
CA VAL A 178 -22.24 -7.46 -2.32
C VAL A 178 -21.93 -8.06 -3.72
N SER A 179 -21.29 -9.24 -3.78
CA SER A 179 -20.91 -9.90 -5.03
C SER A 179 -22.07 -10.59 -5.78
N ARG A 180 -23.19 -10.85 -5.11
CA ARG A 180 -24.36 -11.59 -5.65
C ARG A 180 -25.08 -10.89 -6.81
N VAL A 181 -24.74 -9.62 -7.01
CA VAL A 181 -25.16 -8.78 -8.14
C VAL A 181 -24.91 -9.47 -9.50
N LEU A 182 -23.91 -10.34 -9.63
CA LEU A 182 -23.57 -11.10 -10.86
C LEU A 182 -24.21 -12.51 -10.97
N ASP A 183 -25.19 -12.89 -10.14
CA ASP A 183 -25.85 -14.21 -10.21
C ASP A 183 -26.77 -14.40 -11.44
N GLY A 184 -26.91 -13.37 -12.30
CA GLY A 184 -27.72 -13.41 -13.52
C GLY A 184 -26.95 -13.81 -14.78
N GLY A 185 -26.52 -15.07 -14.89
CA GLY A 185 -26.03 -15.69 -16.14
C GLY A 185 -24.63 -15.25 -16.64
N ASP A 186 -24.37 -13.96 -16.75
CA ASP A 186 -23.24 -13.38 -17.50
C ASP A 186 -21.89 -13.38 -16.74
N ARG A 187 -21.61 -14.45 -15.98
CA ARG A 187 -20.31 -14.63 -15.27
C ARG A 187 -19.14 -14.88 -16.24
N ILE A 188 -19.43 -15.30 -17.47
CA ILE A 188 -18.48 -15.43 -18.58
C ILE A 188 -18.83 -14.34 -19.60
N THR A 189 -17.91 -13.39 -19.80
CA THR A 189 -18.07 -12.35 -20.85
C THR A 189 -18.00 -12.98 -22.24
N ASN A 190 -18.56 -12.30 -23.26
CA ASN A 190 -18.53 -12.74 -24.67
C ASN A 190 -17.11 -12.97 -25.25
N THR A 191 -16.06 -12.53 -24.54
CA THR A 191 -14.64 -12.76 -24.85
C THR A 191 -14.04 -14.01 -24.16
N GLY A 192 -14.85 -14.81 -23.47
CA GLY A 192 -14.41 -16.00 -22.71
C GLY A 192 -13.75 -15.69 -21.36
N THR A 193 -13.65 -14.41 -20.98
CA THR A 193 -13.08 -13.98 -19.71
C THR A 193 -14.11 -14.01 -18.57
N PHE A 194 -13.77 -14.65 -17.46
CA PHE A 194 -14.62 -14.78 -16.27
C PHE A 194 -14.61 -13.48 -15.45
N VAL A 195 -15.76 -13.05 -14.92
CA VAL A 195 -15.88 -11.81 -14.14
C VAL A 195 -15.60 -12.08 -12.65
N GLY A 196 -14.38 -11.80 -12.21
CA GLY A 196 -13.94 -11.92 -10.82
C GLY A 196 -12.75 -12.86 -10.65
N THR A 197 -12.47 -13.27 -9.41
CA THR A 197 -11.35 -14.16 -9.06
C THR A 197 -11.89 -15.54 -8.68
N PRO A 198 -12.07 -16.49 -9.63
CA PRO A 198 -12.72 -17.77 -9.35
C PRO A 198 -11.95 -18.68 -8.38
N ALA A 199 -10.66 -18.43 -8.13
CA ALA A 199 -9.78 -19.24 -7.29
C ALA A 199 -10.29 -19.48 -5.85
N TYR A 200 -11.12 -18.58 -5.30
CA TYR A 200 -11.69 -18.69 -3.95
C TYR A 200 -13.15 -19.20 -3.95
N MET A 201 -13.78 -19.38 -5.12
CA MET A 201 -15.17 -19.80 -5.20
C MET A 201 -15.31 -21.31 -4.99
N ALA A 202 -16.27 -21.71 -4.18
CA ALA A 202 -16.61 -23.12 -3.98
C ALA A 202 -17.25 -23.73 -5.26
N PRO A 203 -17.10 -25.04 -5.51
CA PRO A 203 -17.67 -25.69 -6.70
C PRO A 203 -19.18 -25.44 -6.87
N GLU A 204 -19.96 -25.51 -5.78
CA GLU A 204 -21.39 -25.23 -5.79
C GLU A 204 -21.72 -23.77 -6.17
N GLN A 205 -20.85 -22.82 -5.81
CA GLN A 205 -20.99 -21.40 -6.18
C GLN A 205 -20.62 -21.14 -7.65
N ILE A 206 -19.81 -22.00 -8.27
CA ILE A 206 -19.47 -21.93 -9.69
C ILE A 206 -20.58 -22.57 -10.54
N ASN A 207 -21.14 -23.71 -10.12
CA ASN A 207 -22.28 -24.37 -10.77
C ASN A 207 -23.57 -23.55 -10.70
N GLY A 208 -23.75 -22.72 -9.65
CA GLY A 208 -25.04 -22.11 -9.32
C GLY A 208 -25.97 -23.03 -8.51
N ASP A 209 -25.40 -24.05 -7.87
CA ASP A 209 -26.08 -24.94 -6.93
C ASP A 209 -26.47 -24.21 -5.63
N THR A 210 -27.24 -24.89 -4.77
CA THR A 210 -27.65 -24.36 -3.45
C THR A 210 -26.43 -24.14 -2.54
N GLN A 211 -26.16 -22.87 -2.21
CA GLN A 211 -25.09 -22.45 -1.29
C GLN A 211 -25.60 -22.42 0.16
N ASP A 212 -24.75 -22.81 1.11
CA ASP A 212 -24.99 -22.66 2.55
C ASP A 212 -23.71 -22.18 3.28
N ALA A 213 -23.71 -22.19 4.62
CA ALA A 213 -22.55 -21.81 5.44
C ALA A 213 -21.22 -22.42 4.98
N ARG A 214 -21.26 -23.66 4.47
CA ARG A 214 -20.10 -24.46 4.04
C ARG A 214 -19.47 -23.97 2.75
N THR A 215 -20.17 -23.11 1.99
CA THR A 215 -19.62 -22.37 0.84
C THR A 215 -18.56 -21.37 1.30
N ASP A 216 -18.81 -20.62 2.38
CA ASP A 216 -17.80 -19.72 2.95
C ASP A 216 -16.63 -20.50 3.58
N LEU A 217 -16.89 -21.69 4.14
CA LEU A 217 -15.83 -22.55 4.70
C LEU A 217 -14.86 -23.08 3.63
N TYR A 218 -15.30 -23.25 2.37
CA TYR A 218 -14.38 -23.58 1.27
C TYR A 218 -13.47 -22.41 0.94
N ALA A 219 -14.03 -21.21 0.79
CA ALA A 219 -13.29 -19.98 0.55
C ALA A 219 -12.31 -19.66 1.70
N PHE A 220 -12.69 -19.99 2.94
CA PHE A 220 -11.84 -19.98 4.11
C PHE A 220 -10.69 -20.99 3.98
N GLY A 221 -10.96 -22.21 3.53
CA GLY A 221 -9.94 -23.22 3.23
C GLY A 221 -8.92 -22.77 2.18
N VAL A 222 -9.38 -22.11 1.10
CA VAL A 222 -8.49 -21.51 0.09
C VAL A 222 -7.62 -20.43 0.71
N THR A 223 -8.22 -19.52 1.49
CA THR A 223 -7.53 -18.43 2.19
C THR A 223 -6.48 -18.97 3.17
N ALA A 224 -6.83 -19.98 3.98
CA ALA A 224 -5.92 -20.61 4.93
C ALA A 224 -4.77 -21.35 4.23
N TYR A 225 -5.04 -22.05 3.12
CA TYR A 225 -4.00 -22.72 2.34
C TYR A 225 -3.02 -21.72 1.70
N GLU A 226 -3.51 -20.60 1.18
CA GLU A 226 -2.66 -19.53 0.64
C GLU A 226 -1.82 -18.87 1.74
N MET A 227 -2.43 -18.57 2.91
CA MET A 227 -1.70 -18.04 4.07
C MET A 227 -0.55 -18.96 4.52
N LEU A 228 -0.78 -20.27 4.58
CA LEU A 228 0.21 -21.24 5.06
C LEU A 228 1.27 -21.60 4.01
N THR A 229 0.91 -21.65 2.72
CA THR A 229 1.81 -22.14 1.66
C THR A 229 2.39 -21.04 0.77
N GLY A 230 1.85 -19.81 0.84
CA GLY A 230 2.12 -18.73 -0.11
C GLY A 230 1.46 -18.91 -1.48
N HIS A 231 0.51 -19.85 -1.61
CA HIS A 231 0.00 -20.29 -2.91
C HIS A 231 -1.46 -20.76 -2.89
N LEU A 232 -2.15 -20.60 -4.02
CA LEU A 232 -3.49 -21.16 -4.23
C LEU A 232 -3.48 -22.70 -4.41
N PRO A 233 -4.54 -23.41 -3.98
CA PRO A 233 -4.65 -24.87 -4.08
C PRO A 233 -4.97 -25.39 -5.49
N TYR A 234 -5.46 -24.52 -6.38
CA TYR A 234 -5.64 -24.76 -7.81
C TYR A 234 -4.86 -23.68 -8.58
N ARG A 235 -4.23 -24.02 -9.71
CA ARG A 235 -3.41 -23.09 -10.50
C ARG A 235 -3.46 -23.46 -11.98
N SER A 236 -4.07 -22.60 -12.79
CA SER A 236 -4.18 -22.80 -14.24
C SER A 236 -3.76 -21.56 -15.03
N THR A 237 -3.46 -21.76 -16.32
CA THR A 237 -3.02 -20.68 -17.23
C THR A 237 -4.17 -19.85 -17.81
N SER A 238 -5.43 -20.20 -17.50
CA SER A 238 -6.61 -19.40 -17.86
C SER A 238 -7.73 -19.56 -16.83
N GLY A 239 -8.60 -18.55 -16.70
CA GLY A 239 -9.73 -18.60 -15.78
C GLY A 239 -10.73 -19.73 -16.06
N VAL A 240 -10.93 -20.10 -17.34
CA VAL A 240 -11.81 -21.21 -17.73
C VAL A 240 -11.20 -22.56 -17.35
N ALA A 241 -9.90 -22.75 -17.56
CA ALA A 241 -9.22 -23.98 -17.14
C ALA A 241 -9.17 -24.10 -15.60
N LEU A 242 -8.94 -23.00 -14.87
CA LEU A 242 -9.01 -22.96 -13.41
C LEU A 242 -10.42 -23.33 -12.89
N VAL A 243 -11.47 -22.79 -13.51
CA VAL A 243 -12.86 -23.20 -13.22
C VAL A 243 -13.07 -24.70 -13.47
N SER A 244 -12.53 -25.23 -14.57
CA SER A 244 -12.64 -26.67 -14.89
C SER A 244 -11.85 -27.55 -13.91
N GLU A 245 -10.71 -27.11 -13.39
CA GLU A 245 -9.93 -27.82 -12.37
C GLU A 245 -10.66 -27.87 -11.03
N ILE A 246 -11.29 -26.75 -10.62
CA ILE A 246 -12.08 -26.65 -9.39
C ILE A 246 -13.32 -27.57 -9.48
N LEU A 247 -14.11 -27.45 -10.55
CA LEU A 247 -15.31 -28.29 -10.79
C LEU A 247 -15.00 -29.77 -11.03
N GLY A 248 -13.82 -30.07 -11.59
CA GLY A 248 -13.34 -31.44 -11.76
C GLY A 248 -12.72 -32.03 -10.49
N GLY A 249 -12.67 -31.28 -9.38
CA GLY A 249 -12.02 -31.66 -8.12
C GLY A 249 -10.52 -31.96 -8.21
N THR A 250 -9.92 -31.82 -9.39
CA THR A 250 -8.63 -32.41 -9.75
C THR A 250 -7.49 -31.45 -9.39
N ARG A 251 -7.13 -31.44 -8.10
CA ARG A 251 -5.93 -30.76 -7.60
C ARG A 251 -4.75 -31.72 -7.48
N SER A 252 -3.53 -31.16 -7.53
CA SER A 252 -2.36 -31.80 -6.93
C SER A 252 -2.60 -32.06 -5.43
N ALA A 253 -1.87 -33.03 -4.85
CA ALA A 253 -1.89 -33.24 -3.42
C ALA A 253 -1.53 -31.94 -2.67
N LEU A 254 -2.31 -31.59 -1.65
CA LEU A 254 -2.08 -30.39 -0.84
C LEU A 254 -0.74 -30.53 -0.11
N ALA A 255 0.17 -29.59 -0.35
CA ALA A 255 1.54 -29.64 0.15
C ALA A 255 1.76 -28.50 1.15
N PHE A 256 1.77 -28.85 2.44
CA PHE A 256 2.01 -27.91 3.54
C PHE A 256 3.51 -27.88 3.91
N PRO A 257 4.03 -26.73 4.37
CA PRO A 257 5.35 -26.65 5.00
C PRO A 257 5.49 -27.61 6.20
N PRO A 258 6.68 -28.18 6.49
CA PRO A 258 6.87 -29.17 7.55
C PRO A 258 6.59 -28.68 8.97
N ASP A 259 6.57 -27.36 9.21
CA ASP A 259 6.23 -26.74 10.50
C ASP A 259 4.72 -26.63 10.75
N VAL A 260 3.88 -26.78 9.71
CA VAL A 260 2.42 -26.74 9.85
C VAL A 260 1.92 -27.97 10.62
N PRO A 261 1.21 -27.80 11.75
CA PRO A 261 0.70 -28.94 12.50
C PRO A 261 -0.27 -29.76 11.66
N GLU A 262 -0.07 -31.08 11.65
CA GLU A 262 -0.95 -32.05 11.00
C GLU A 262 -2.47 -31.85 11.29
N PRO A 263 -2.91 -31.49 12.52
CA PRO A 263 -4.31 -31.10 12.75
C PRO A 263 -4.80 -29.91 11.90
N LEU A 264 -3.97 -28.89 11.71
CA LEU A 264 -4.28 -27.72 10.87
C LEU A 264 -4.26 -28.06 9.38
N ALA A 265 -3.30 -28.87 8.94
CA ALA A 265 -3.25 -29.37 7.56
C ALA A 265 -4.53 -30.15 7.20
N ARG A 266 -5.00 -31.04 8.10
CA ARG A 266 -6.27 -31.76 7.93
C ARG A 266 -7.50 -30.85 7.94
N LEU A 267 -7.55 -29.86 8.84
CA LEU A 267 -8.67 -28.90 8.89
C LEU A 267 -8.80 -28.12 7.58
N VAL A 268 -7.69 -27.58 7.08
CA VAL A 268 -7.65 -26.89 5.78
C VAL A 268 -8.01 -27.83 4.63
N ALA A 269 -7.54 -29.08 4.65
CA ALA A 269 -7.90 -30.08 3.64
C ALA A 269 -9.39 -30.45 3.65
N ARG A 270 -10.05 -30.50 4.83
CA ARG A 270 -11.50 -30.68 5.00
C ARG A 270 -12.28 -29.48 4.50
N CYS A 271 -11.89 -28.26 4.87
CA CYS A 271 -12.49 -27.04 4.31
C CYS A 271 -12.45 -27.03 2.78
N LEU A 272 -11.33 -27.46 2.19
CA LEU A 272 -11.13 -27.63 0.75
C LEU A 272 -11.77 -28.91 0.15
N ALA A 273 -12.67 -29.61 0.84
CA ALA A 273 -13.35 -30.76 0.25
C ALA A 273 -14.33 -30.31 -0.85
N HIS A 274 -14.35 -31.03 -1.98
CA HIS A 274 -15.21 -30.69 -3.11
C HIS A 274 -16.70 -30.79 -2.72
N ASP A 275 -17.10 -31.92 -2.13
CA ASP A 275 -18.41 -32.12 -1.52
C ASP A 275 -18.56 -31.28 -0.22
N PRO A 276 -19.55 -30.37 -0.12
CA PRO A 276 -19.86 -29.64 1.10
C PRO A 276 -20.12 -30.52 2.33
N ALA A 277 -20.57 -31.78 2.17
CA ALA A 277 -20.82 -32.71 3.28
C ALA A 277 -19.54 -33.23 3.96
N LEU A 278 -18.37 -33.04 3.34
CA LEU A 278 -17.06 -33.45 3.90
C LEU A 278 -16.29 -32.29 4.57
N ARG A 279 -16.81 -31.06 4.45
CA ARG A 279 -16.31 -29.86 5.13
C ARG A 279 -16.78 -29.86 6.61
N PRO A 280 -16.24 -29.00 7.51
CA PRO A 280 -16.85 -28.79 8.82
C PRO A 280 -18.32 -28.40 8.70
N SER A 281 -19.15 -28.80 9.66
CA SER A 281 -20.62 -28.62 9.60
C SER A 281 -21.07 -27.15 9.62
N GLY A 282 -20.25 -26.27 10.20
CA GLY A 282 -20.47 -24.82 10.25
C GLY A 282 -19.27 -24.09 10.84
N ALA A 283 -19.32 -22.74 10.84
CA ALA A 283 -18.22 -21.92 11.34
C ALA A 283 -17.88 -22.15 12.83
N LEU A 284 -18.83 -22.65 13.64
CA LEU A 284 -18.61 -22.92 15.07
C LEU A 284 -17.73 -24.16 15.32
N GLU A 285 -17.84 -25.20 14.49
CA GLU A 285 -16.93 -26.35 14.51
C GLU A 285 -15.52 -25.93 14.11
N LEU A 286 -15.44 -25.10 13.05
CA LEU A 286 -14.20 -24.51 12.57
C LEU A 286 -13.52 -23.63 13.64
N GLU A 287 -14.26 -22.79 14.37
CA GLU A 287 -13.70 -22.01 15.48
C GLU A 287 -13.18 -22.93 16.60
N GLY A 288 -13.94 -23.97 16.97
CA GLY A 288 -13.55 -24.93 18.01
C GLY A 288 -12.26 -25.68 17.68
N GLU A 289 -12.11 -26.17 16.44
CA GLU A 289 -10.86 -26.80 16.00
C GLU A 289 -9.70 -25.81 15.93
N LEU A 290 -9.91 -24.58 15.43
CA LEU A 290 -8.87 -23.54 15.41
C LEU A 290 -8.43 -23.11 16.81
N LEU A 291 -9.35 -23.05 17.77
CA LEU A 291 -9.05 -22.75 19.16
C LEU A 291 -8.18 -23.86 19.78
N ALA A 292 -8.53 -25.12 19.55
CA ALA A 292 -7.72 -26.27 19.97
C ALA A 292 -6.33 -26.29 19.32
N ILE A 293 -6.23 -25.94 18.03
CA ILE A 293 -4.97 -25.79 17.30
C ILE A 293 -4.14 -24.62 17.85
N SER A 294 -4.77 -23.52 18.25
CA SER A 294 -4.07 -22.35 18.82
C SER A 294 -3.41 -22.62 20.17
N ALA A 295 -3.85 -23.67 20.87
CA ALA A 295 -3.28 -24.15 22.13
C ALA A 295 -2.16 -25.20 21.94
N LEU A 296 -1.87 -25.63 20.70
CA LEU A 296 -0.71 -26.48 20.43
C LEU A 296 0.59 -25.68 20.67
N PRO A 297 1.66 -26.31 21.19
CA PRO A 297 2.95 -25.66 21.32
C PRO A 297 3.52 -25.37 19.93
N SER A 298 3.42 -24.11 19.50
CA SER A 298 4.23 -23.62 18.39
C SER A 298 5.69 -23.57 18.80
N GLU A 299 6.57 -24.13 17.97
CA GLU A 299 7.97 -23.74 18.05
C GLU A 299 8.02 -22.22 17.86
N PRO A 300 8.59 -21.47 18.80
CA PRO A 300 8.52 -20.02 18.72
C PRO A 300 9.40 -19.52 17.58
N MET A 301 8.82 -18.64 16.74
CA MET A 301 9.56 -17.55 16.11
C MET A 301 10.63 -17.05 17.10
N PRO A 302 11.93 -17.09 16.75
CA PRO A 302 13.04 -17.34 17.67
C PRO A 302 12.82 -16.80 19.09
N ALA A 303 12.63 -17.74 20.02
CA ALA A 303 12.08 -17.54 21.37
C ALA A 303 12.39 -16.16 21.95
N ASN A 304 11.33 -15.33 22.08
CA ASN A 304 11.35 -13.90 22.43
C ASN A 304 12.67 -13.42 23.04
N LEU A 305 13.60 -12.99 22.17
CA LEU A 305 14.99 -12.78 22.56
C LEU A 305 15.18 -11.61 23.54
N VAL A 306 14.15 -10.83 23.83
CA VAL A 306 14.16 -9.73 24.81
C VAL A 306 14.69 -10.18 26.18
N GLY A 307 15.82 -9.63 26.58
CA GLY A 307 16.55 -9.97 27.80
C GLY A 307 17.75 -10.90 27.59
N GLU A 308 17.73 -11.71 26.52
CA GLU A 308 18.84 -12.60 26.17
C GLU A 308 20.08 -11.82 25.74
N THR A 309 21.25 -12.44 25.92
CA THR A 309 22.56 -11.86 25.57
C THR A 309 23.17 -12.64 24.42
N ILE A 310 23.38 -11.96 23.29
CA ILE A 310 23.95 -12.52 22.06
C ILE A 310 25.34 -11.90 21.89
N GLY A 311 26.38 -12.73 22.01
CA GLY A 311 27.76 -12.23 22.12
C GLY A 311 27.89 -11.32 23.35
N ASN A 312 28.19 -10.03 23.12
CA ASN A 312 28.35 -9.01 24.17
C ASN A 312 27.17 -8.01 24.25
N VAL A 313 26.05 -8.25 23.54
CA VAL A 313 24.91 -7.32 23.47
C VAL A 313 23.62 -7.98 23.99
N ARG A 314 22.84 -7.24 24.77
CA ARG A 314 21.53 -7.69 25.28
C ARG A 314 20.43 -7.24 24.33
N VAL A 315 19.54 -8.15 23.93
CA VAL A 315 18.38 -7.82 23.09
C VAL A 315 17.31 -7.11 23.91
N ILE A 316 16.71 -6.07 23.32
CA ILE A 316 15.78 -5.13 23.96
C ILE A 316 14.35 -5.31 23.41
N GLU A 317 14.19 -5.36 22.09
CA GLU A 317 12.88 -5.51 21.42
C GLU A 317 13.03 -6.02 19.98
N GLN A 318 11.93 -6.48 19.36
CA GLN A 318 11.92 -6.80 17.93
C GLN A 318 11.56 -5.56 17.11
N ILE A 319 12.45 -5.16 16.20
CA ILE A 319 12.27 -3.96 15.34
C ILE A 319 11.86 -4.30 13.90
N GLY A 320 11.87 -5.57 13.51
CA GLY A 320 11.40 -5.98 12.18
C GLY A 320 11.26 -7.49 11.97
N SER A 321 10.59 -7.85 10.88
CA SER A 321 10.52 -9.23 10.37
C SER A 321 10.26 -9.24 8.87
N GLY A 322 10.94 -10.10 8.12
CA GLY A 322 10.75 -10.30 6.69
C GLY A 322 10.90 -11.77 6.29
N GLY A 323 11.08 -12.02 4.99
CA GLY A 323 11.34 -13.37 4.45
C GLY A 323 12.74 -13.91 4.77
N SER A 324 13.73 -13.04 4.99
CA SER A 324 15.11 -13.42 5.33
C SER A 324 15.33 -13.72 6.82
N GLY A 325 14.50 -13.15 7.72
CA GLY A 325 14.72 -13.26 9.15
C GLY A 325 13.85 -12.33 10.00
N ALA A 326 14.10 -12.35 11.31
CA ALA A 326 13.66 -11.36 12.28
C ALA A 326 14.81 -10.39 12.60
N VAL A 327 14.50 -9.11 12.86
CA VAL A 327 15.50 -8.10 13.24
C VAL A 327 15.13 -7.53 14.61
N TRP A 328 16.12 -7.50 15.51
CA TRP A 328 15.96 -7.11 16.91
C TRP A 328 16.87 -5.93 17.24
N LEU A 329 16.42 -5.00 18.08
CA LEU A 329 17.28 -4.02 18.74
C LEU A 329 18.01 -4.71 19.87
N ALA A 330 19.32 -4.48 19.97
CA ALA A 330 20.17 -4.89 21.09
C ALA A 330 21.05 -3.74 21.56
N GLU A 331 21.52 -3.80 22.80
CA GLU A 331 22.34 -2.77 23.44
C GLU A 331 23.52 -3.41 24.18
N HIS A 332 24.71 -2.81 24.07
CA HIS A 332 25.87 -3.27 24.85
C HIS A 332 25.77 -2.76 26.31
N PRO A 333 25.59 -3.63 27.31
CA PRO A 333 25.08 -3.26 28.64
C PRO A 333 26.00 -2.36 29.47
N VAL A 334 27.27 -2.17 29.05
CA VAL A 334 28.24 -1.28 29.72
C VAL A 334 28.36 0.10 29.06
N ILE A 335 28.11 0.22 27.75
CA ILE A 335 28.42 1.44 26.97
C ILE A 335 27.21 2.05 26.24
N GLY A 336 26.01 1.48 26.40
CA GLY A 336 24.76 2.00 25.84
C GLY A 336 24.70 2.04 24.30
N THR A 337 25.65 1.40 23.61
CA THR A 337 25.70 1.40 22.13
C THR A 337 24.66 0.42 21.59
N LYS A 338 23.79 0.91 20.71
CA LYS A 338 22.72 0.14 20.06
C LYS A 338 23.23 -0.61 18.81
N PHE A 339 22.66 -1.80 18.59
CA PHE A 339 22.94 -2.67 17.45
C PHE A 339 21.63 -3.29 16.92
N ALA A 340 21.62 -3.66 15.64
CA ALA A 340 20.53 -4.44 15.04
C ALA A 340 20.98 -5.89 14.86
N ILE A 341 20.25 -6.87 15.43
CA ILE A 341 20.54 -8.29 15.27
C ILE A 341 19.55 -8.92 14.30
N LYS A 342 20.03 -9.34 13.12
CA LYS A 342 19.26 -10.10 12.13
C LYS A 342 19.45 -11.59 12.39
N VAL A 343 18.38 -12.29 12.76
CA VAL A 343 18.34 -13.74 13.01
C VAL A 343 17.61 -14.42 11.85
N LEU A 344 18.23 -15.42 11.23
CA LEU A 344 17.61 -16.19 10.16
C LEU A 344 16.46 -17.06 10.69
N ARG A 345 15.37 -17.10 9.93
CA ARG A 345 14.23 -18.02 10.16
C ARG A 345 14.70 -19.47 10.22
N PRO A 346 14.16 -20.33 11.11
CA PRO A 346 14.47 -21.77 11.10
C PRO A 346 14.27 -22.42 9.73
N GLU A 347 13.18 -22.07 9.02
CA GLU A 347 12.85 -22.53 7.65
C GLU A 347 13.97 -22.24 6.64
N VAL A 348 14.67 -21.11 6.80
CA VAL A 348 15.78 -20.67 5.93
C VAL A 348 17.11 -21.23 6.42
N ALA A 349 17.34 -21.23 7.74
CA ALA A 349 18.56 -21.71 8.39
C ALA A 349 18.84 -23.20 8.16
N THR A 350 17.78 -24.00 7.95
CA THR A 350 17.84 -25.44 7.66
C THR A 350 18.11 -25.78 6.20
N MET A 351 18.00 -24.82 5.27
CA MET A 351 18.29 -25.07 3.86
C MET A 351 19.79 -25.36 3.63
N PRO A 352 20.16 -26.32 2.76
CA PRO A 352 21.56 -26.59 2.42
C PRO A 352 22.33 -25.33 2.02
N GLY A 353 23.52 -25.13 2.62
CA GLY A 353 24.38 -23.96 2.38
C GLY A 353 23.84 -22.61 2.86
N ALA A 354 22.73 -22.53 3.61
CA ALA A 354 22.14 -21.25 4.03
C ALA A 354 23.09 -20.40 4.89
N PHE A 355 23.80 -21.03 5.84
CA PHE A 355 24.81 -20.35 6.67
C PHE A 355 25.97 -19.79 5.83
N GLU A 356 26.39 -20.51 4.80
CA GLU A 356 27.47 -20.08 3.90
C GLU A 356 27.03 -18.91 3.03
N ARG A 357 25.80 -18.97 2.47
CA ARG A 357 25.19 -17.85 1.75
C ARG A 357 25.08 -16.59 2.62
N PHE A 358 24.63 -16.74 3.87
CA PHE A 358 24.49 -15.64 4.82
C PHE A 358 25.85 -15.04 5.24
N ILE A 359 26.87 -15.87 5.48
CA ILE A 359 28.24 -15.41 5.72
C ILE A 359 28.81 -14.69 4.49
N ASN A 360 28.54 -15.18 3.28
CA ASN A 360 29.03 -14.57 2.05
C ASN A 360 28.34 -13.22 1.74
N GLU A 361 27.03 -13.10 2.04
CA GLU A 361 26.28 -11.82 2.05
C GLU A 361 26.95 -10.79 2.97
N ALA A 362 27.17 -11.15 4.25
CA ALA A 362 27.79 -10.28 5.23
C ALA A 362 29.25 -9.91 4.89
N ARG A 363 30.03 -10.86 4.37
CA ARG A 363 31.41 -10.63 3.90
C ARG A 363 31.47 -9.66 2.73
N ALA A 364 30.61 -9.83 1.73
CA ALA A 364 30.53 -8.95 0.56
C ALA A 364 30.15 -7.52 0.96
N ALA A 365 29.13 -7.35 1.80
CA ALA A 365 28.77 -6.05 2.36
C ALA A 365 29.95 -5.43 3.14
N SER A 366 30.70 -6.23 3.90
CA SER A 366 31.84 -5.77 4.71
C SER A 366 33.10 -5.43 3.90
N SER A 367 33.26 -5.96 2.68
CA SER A 367 34.41 -5.62 1.82
C SER A 367 34.24 -4.30 1.09
N ILE A 368 33.02 -3.78 0.94
CA ILE A 368 32.73 -2.54 0.25
C ILE A 368 32.80 -1.36 1.23
N LYS A 369 33.75 -0.45 1.04
CA LYS A 369 34.04 0.66 1.98
C LYS A 369 33.14 1.88 1.82
N SER A 370 31.83 1.67 1.61
CA SER A 370 30.87 2.76 1.40
C SER A 370 30.21 3.22 2.71
N PRO A 371 30.05 4.54 2.96
CA PRO A 371 29.22 5.03 4.07
C PRO A 371 27.75 4.66 3.89
N PHE A 372 27.30 4.44 2.65
CA PHE A 372 25.92 4.17 2.28
C PHE A 372 25.52 2.69 2.36
N ILE A 373 26.41 1.81 2.83
CA ILE A 373 26.14 0.39 3.09
C ILE A 373 26.02 0.17 4.60
N THR A 374 25.15 -0.76 5.01
CA THR A 374 24.97 -1.16 6.40
C THR A 374 26.15 -2.02 6.87
N ARG A 375 26.84 -1.57 7.91
CA ARG A 375 28.00 -2.26 8.49
C ARG A 375 27.55 -3.48 9.30
N TYR A 376 28.14 -4.62 8.99
CA TYR A 376 28.14 -5.81 9.84
C TYR A 376 29.27 -5.69 10.88
N ILE A 377 29.01 -6.07 12.13
CA ILE A 377 29.97 -6.06 13.24
C ILE A 377 30.38 -7.48 13.62
N ASP A 378 29.43 -8.41 13.71
CA ASP A 378 29.68 -9.78 14.17
C ASP A 378 28.72 -10.79 13.50
N LEU A 379 29.12 -12.07 13.46
CA LEU A 379 28.41 -13.17 12.82
C LEU A 379 28.51 -14.44 13.67
N GLY A 380 27.37 -15.05 13.98
CA GLY A 380 27.35 -16.23 14.85
C GLY A 380 26.17 -17.16 14.62
N ARG A 381 25.96 -18.05 15.59
CA ARG A 381 24.79 -18.93 15.69
C ARG A 381 24.21 -18.86 17.10
N LEU A 382 22.89 -18.85 17.19
CA LEU A 382 22.18 -19.02 18.46
C LEU A 382 22.37 -20.46 18.99
N PRO A 383 22.07 -20.74 20.28
CA PRO A 383 22.13 -22.10 20.82
C PRO A 383 21.29 -23.12 20.03
N GLY A 384 20.16 -22.70 19.45
CA GLY A 384 19.34 -23.49 18.51
C GLY A 384 19.91 -23.59 17.08
N GLY A 385 21.20 -23.33 16.87
CA GLY A 385 21.90 -23.45 15.58
C GLY A 385 21.60 -22.36 14.53
N GLN A 386 20.54 -21.57 14.69
CA GLN A 386 20.12 -20.51 13.77
C GLN A 386 21.22 -19.44 13.57
N PRO A 387 21.56 -19.06 12.34
CA PRO A 387 22.50 -17.97 12.06
C PRO A 387 21.99 -16.61 12.54
N TYR A 388 22.90 -15.76 13.05
CA TYR A 388 22.63 -14.34 13.28
C TYR A 388 23.77 -13.45 12.81
N ALA A 389 23.43 -12.19 12.50
CA ALA A 389 24.37 -11.10 12.25
C ALA A 389 24.07 -9.93 13.19
N VAL A 390 25.11 -9.37 13.80
CA VAL A 390 25.06 -8.09 14.51
C VAL A 390 25.47 -6.99 13.53
N MET A 391 24.64 -5.96 13.39
CA MET A 391 24.77 -4.86 12.44
C MET A 391 24.66 -3.52 13.17
N GLU A 392 25.08 -2.42 12.53
CA GLU A 392 24.87 -1.09 13.08
C GLU A 392 23.37 -0.78 13.19
N TYR A 393 22.93 -0.22 14.32
CA TYR A 393 21.54 0.23 14.47
C TYR A 393 21.31 1.54 13.72
N LEU A 394 20.16 1.65 13.04
CA LEU A 394 19.83 2.77 12.17
C LEU A 394 18.55 3.47 12.67
N GLU A 395 18.66 4.75 13.03
CA GLU A 395 17.52 5.57 13.46
C GLU A 395 16.92 6.33 12.26
N GLY A 396 15.72 5.93 11.82
CA GLY A 396 15.11 6.41 10.59
C GLY A 396 13.92 5.58 10.08
N GLU A 397 13.63 5.68 8.78
CA GLU A 397 12.55 4.92 8.11
C GLU A 397 13.06 4.26 6.80
N THR A 398 12.42 3.18 6.34
CA THR A 398 12.69 2.65 4.99
C THR A 398 12.14 3.59 3.92
N LEU A 399 12.74 3.60 2.73
CA LEU A 399 12.21 4.29 1.57
C LEU A 399 10.80 3.78 1.23
N HIS A 400 10.51 2.50 1.44
CA HIS A 400 9.16 1.94 1.32
C HIS A 400 8.16 2.62 2.27
N GLY A 401 8.46 2.67 3.58
CA GLY A 401 7.59 3.31 4.56
C GLY A 401 7.41 4.82 4.33
N LEU A 402 8.42 5.47 3.75
CA LEU A 402 8.28 6.86 3.29
C LEU A 402 7.34 7.00 2.09
N LEU A 403 7.42 6.10 1.10
CA LEU A 403 6.56 6.12 -0.08
C LEU A 403 5.10 5.83 0.32
N ASP A 404 4.84 4.86 1.20
CA ASP A 404 3.51 4.62 1.77
C ASP A 404 2.90 5.88 2.41
N ARG A 405 3.74 6.72 3.04
CA ARG A 405 3.32 7.97 3.71
C ARG A 405 3.14 9.18 2.79
N ARG A 406 3.89 9.26 1.68
CA ARG A 406 3.89 10.44 0.78
C ARG A 406 3.31 10.18 -0.61
N LEU A 407 3.02 8.93 -0.94
CA LEU A 407 2.74 8.40 -2.28
C LEU A 407 3.94 8.54 -3.23
N ARG A 408 4.45 9.76 -3.45
CA ARG A 408 5.64 10.04 -4.27
C ARG A 408 6.53 11.11 -3.63
N LEU A 409 7.77 11.19 -4.10
CA LEU A 409 8.76 12.18 -3.67
C LEU A 409 8.88 13.32 -4.69
N ASP A 410 9.46 14.44 -4.25
CA ASP A 410 9.87 15.51 -5.15
C ASP A 410 11.19 15.16 -5.85
N VAL A 411 11.40 15.76 -7.03
CA VAL A 411 12.58 15.53 -7.88
C VAL A 411 13.90 15.75 -7.14
N THR A 412 13.98 16.74 -6.24
CA THR A 412 15.22 17.07 -5.52
C THR A 412 15.55 15.97 -4.51
N MET A 413 14.55 15.49 -3.77
CA MET A 413 14.71 14.37 -2.85
C MET A 413 15.00 13.06 -3.59
N THR A 414 14.31 12.77 -4.70
CA THR A 414 14.57 11.60 -5.55
C THR A 414 16.03 11.56 -6.00
N ILE A 415 16.55 12.66 -6.57
CA ILE A 415 17.95 12.75 -7.01
C ILE A 415 18.89 12.54 -5.81
N ARG A 416 18.64 13.19 -4.67
CA ARG A 416 19.47 13.05 -3.45
C ARG A 416 19.55 11.61 -2.94
N ILE A 417 18.48 10.82 -3.05
CA ILE A 417 18.50 9.40 -2.70
C ILE A 417 19.20 8.57 -3.78
N ALA A 418 18.82 8.77 -5.05
CA ALA A 418 19.35 8.00 -6.17
C ALA A 418 20.89 8.13 -6.29
N ARG A 419 21.45 9.33 -6.08
CA ARG A 419 22.91 9.57 -6.06
C ARG A 419 23.63 8.76 -4.99
N GLN A 420 23.07 8.66 -3.79
CA GLN A 420 23.68 7.88 -2.71
C GLN A 420 23.59 6.38 -2.97
N ILE A 421 22.46 5.89 -3.52
CA ILE A 421 22.33 4.47 -3.93
C ILE A 421 23.30 4.15 -5.07
N ALA A 422 23.38 4.99 -6.11
CA ALA A 422 24.31 4.81 -7.23
C ALA A 422 25.78 4.83 -6.76
N SER A 423 26.16 5.78 -5.90
CA SER A 423 27.50 5.85 -5.32
C SER A 423 27.87 4.60 -4.51
N ALA A 424 26.91 3.99 -3.79
CA ALA A 424 27.12 2.72 -3.10
C ALA A 424 27.28 1.54 -4.07
N LEU A 425 26.52 1.54 -5.16
CA LEU A 425 26.52 0.48 -6.17
C LEU A 425 27.75 0.52 -7.07
N VAL A 426 28.28 1.71 -7.43
CA VAL A 426 29.61 1.83 -8.08
C VAL A 426 30.67 1.11 -7.25
N GLN A 427 30.76 1.43 -5.96
CA GLN A 427 31.72 0.80 -5.04
C GLN A 427 31.51 -0.72 -4.87
N ALA A 428 30.28 -1.21 -5.04
CA ALA A 428 29.99 -2.64 -5.09
C ALA A 428 30.46 -3.27 -6.41
N HIS A 429 30.18 -2.61 -7.53
CA HIS A 429 30.52 -3.07 -8.88
C HIS A 429 32.05 -3.09 -9.11
N ASP A 430 32.79 -2.10 -8.60
CA ASP A 430 34.26 -2.09 -8.51
C ASP A 430 34.79 -3.32 -7.76
N ALA A 431 34.13 -3.69 -6.66
CA ALA A 431 34.44 -4.88 -5.87
C ALA A 431 33.94 -6.19 -6.51
N ASN A 432 33.40 -6.14 -7.73
CA ASN A 432 32.78 -7.26 -8.45
C ASN A 432 31.57 -7.89 -7.72
N ILE A 433 30.87 -7.10 -6.90
CA ILE A 433 29.69 -7.50 -6.12
C ILE A 433 28.45 -6.86 -6.71
N ILE A 434 27.42 -7.68 -7.00
CA ILE A 434 26.14 -7.24 -7.57
C ILE A 434 25.06 -7.41 -6.49
N HIS A 435 24.22 -6.40 -6.29
CA HIS A 435 23.28 -6.36 -5.16
C HIS A 435 22.03 -7.24 -5.37
N ARG A 436 21.48 -7.30 -6.58
CA ARG A 436 20.39 -8.20 -7.04
C ARG A 436 19.01 -8.06 -6.36
N ASP A 437 18.90 -7.26 -5.29
CA ASP A 437 17.63 -6.99 -4.59
C ASP A 437 17.45 -5.50 -4.20
N ILE A 438 17.90 -4.57 -5.05
CA ILE A 438 17.66 -3.11 -4.85
C ILE A 438 16.16 -2.81 -5.01
N LYS A 439 15.57 -2.18 -3.98
CA LYS A 439 14.16 -1.77 -3.90
C LYS A 439 13.94 -0.88 -2.65
N PRO A 440 12.83 -0.13 -2.54
CA PRO A 440 12.52 0.71 -1.38
C PRO A 440 12.56 0.03 -0.01
N ALA A 441 12.29 -1.29 0.06
CA ALA A 441 12.33 -2.04 1.32
C ALA A 441 13.76 -2.32 1.82
N ASN A 442 14.74 -2.37 0.91
CA ASN A 442 16.16 -2.61 1.22
C ASN A 442 16.97 -1.28 1.25
N VAL A 443 16.30 -0.13 1.20
CA VAL A 443 16.89 1.20 1.32
C VAL A 443 16.35 1.86 2.57
N PHE A 444 17.23 2.11 3.54
CA PHE A 444 16.92 2.80 4.79
C PHE A 444 17.40 4.26 4.75
N LEU A 445 16.67 5.17 5.39
CA LEU A 445 16.91 6.61 5.38
C LEU A 445 17.15 7.10 6.81
N VAL A 446 18.40 7.43 7.11
CA VAL A 446 18.88 7.79 8.46
C VAL A 446 18.84 9.31 8.65
N GLY A 447 18.31 9.75 9.80
CA GLY A 447 18.30 11.15 10.23
C GLY A 447 17.49 12.13 9.36
N GLU A 448 17.53 13.41 9.71
CA GLU A 448 16.79 14.47 9.00
C GLU A 448 17.31 14.72 7.57
N ASP A 449 18.62 14.57 7.37
CA ASP A 449 19.26 14.63 6.05
C ASP A 449 18.89 13.45 5.14
N ARG A 450 18.34 12.37 5.71
CA ARG A 450 17.94 11.15 4.98
C ARG A 450 19.12 10.54 4.23
N GLN A 451 20.19 10.29 4.98
CA GLN A 451 21.35 9.55 4.48
C GLN A 451 20.92 8.11 4.15
N VAL A 452 21.28 7.63 2.97
CA VAL A 452 20.95 6.28 2.53
C VAL A 452 21.82 5.25 3.25
N LYS A 453 21.18 4.15 3.67
CA LYS A 453 21.81 2.90 4.07
C LYS A 453 21.15 1.74 3.30
N ILE A 454 21.92 1.09 2.43
CA ILE A 454 21.49 -0.13 1.74
C ILE A 454 21.58 -1.30 2.73
N LEU A 455 20.49 -2.07 2.79
CA LEU A 455 20.33 -3.29 3.58
C LEU A 455 20.46 -4.53 2.68
N ASP A 456 20.84 -5.67 3.25
CA ASP A 456 20.64 -7.02 2.67
C ASP A 456 21.07 -7.19 1.19
N PHE A 457 22.38 -7.41 0.97
CA PHE A 457 22.90 -7.81 -0.34
C PHE A 457 22.29 -9.16 -0.77
N GLY A 458 21.57 -9.18 -1.90
CA GLY A 458 20.75 -10.31 -2.37
C GLY A 458 21.49 -11.59 -2.80
N ILE A 459 22.74 -11.75 -2.38
CA ILE A 459 23.64 -12.89 -2.64
C ILE A 459 23.01 -14.22 -2.15
N ALA A 460 22.16 -14.19 -1.14
CA ALA A 460 21.49 -15.38 -0.61
C ALA A 460 20.47 -16.05 -1.55
N LYS A 461 20.08 -15.41 -2.68
CA LYS A 461 18.92 -15.85 -3.49
C LYS A 461 19.17 -16.92 -4.55
N LEU A 462 20.42 -17.26 -4.88
CA LEU A 462 20.72 -18.34 -5.84
C LEU A 462 21.92 -19.20 -5.41
N GLY A 463 22.02 -20.39 -6.01
CA GLY A 463 23.11 -21.34 -5.78
C GLY A 463 24.49 -20.81 -6.17
N GLY A 464 25.52 -21.43 -5.60
CA GLY A 464 26.91 -20.96 -5.71
C GLY A 464 27.52 -21.03 -7.12
N PRO A 465 28.72 -20.41 -7.32
CA PRO A 465 29.35 -20.18 -8.62
C PRO A 465 30.00 -21.44 -9.26
N GLN A 466 29.38 -22.61 -9.13
CA GLN A 466 29.77 -23.87 -9.79
C GLN A 466 28.60 -24.61 -10.45
N ALA A 467 27.45 -23.95 -10.66
CA ALA A 467 26.29 -24.52 -11.36
C ALA A 467 26.48 -24.59 -12.90
N THR A 468 27.63 -25.09 -13.36
CA THR A 468 27.85 -25.42 -14.78
C THR A 468 26.99 -26.61 -15.18
N SER A 469 25.95 -26.35 -15.97
CA SER A 469 25.10 -27.33 -16.68
C SER A 469 24.43 -28.42 -15.84
N SER A 470 23.19 -28.16 -15.38
CA SER A 470 21.98 -29.04 -15.49
C SER A 470 21.06 -28.95 -14.26
N PRO A 471 19.73 -29.20 -14.38
CA PRO A 471 18.89 -29.24 -15.57
C PRO A 471 17.83 -28.10 -15.59
N LYS A 472 17.20 -27.86 -16.75
CA LYS A 472 15.95 -27.08 -16.84
C LYS A 472 14.77 -27.94 -16.37
N THR A 473 14.45 -27.96 -15.08
CA THR A 473 13.29 -28.73 -14.57
C THR A 473 12.50 -28.00 -13.48
N GLN A 474 11.25 -27.67 -13.85
CA GLN A 474 10.05 -27.53 -13.01
C GLN A 474 9.96 -26.38 -11.99
N ALA A 475 8.79 -25.72 -12.02
CA ALA A 475 8.32 -24.61 -11.18
C ALA A 475 9.17 -23.31 -11.20
N GLY A 476 8.64 -22.25 -11.83
CA GLY A 476 9.22 -20.90 -11.84
C GLY A 476 9.05 -20.16 -10.51
N PHE A 477 9.79 -20.58 -9.48
CA PHE A 477 9.80 -19.94 -8.16
C PHE A 477 10.59 -18.62 -8.16
N PHE A 478 9.93 -17.49 -8.44
CA PHE A 478 10.52 -16.17 -8.25
C PHE A 478 10.49 -15.76 -6.76
N MET A 479 11.52 -16.16 -6.01
CA MET A 479 11.72 -15.78 -4.60
C MET A 479 12.22 -14.32 -4.46
N GLY A 480 11.40 -13.36 -4.91
CA GLY A 480 11.77 -11.95 -4.93
C GLY A 480 10.60 -11.00 -5.19
N THR A 481 10.84 -9.72 -4.96
CA THR A 481 9.85 -8.67 -5.17
C THR A 481 9.79 -8.33 -6.67
N VAL A 482 8.97 -9.08 -7.42
CA VAL A 482 8.96 -9.11 -8.89
C VAL A 482 8.97 -7.73 -9.60
N PRO A 483 8.28 -6.67 -9.13
CA PRO A 483 8.36 -5.33 -9.75
C PRO A 483 9.77 -4.79 -10.03
N TYR A 484 10.75 -5.17 -9.21
CA TYR A 484 12.14 -4.68 -9.28
C TYR A 484 13.10 -5.68 -9.95
N CYS A 485 12.64 -6.90 -10.25
CA CYS A 485 13.44 -7.93 -10.90
C CYS A 485 13.68 -7.54 -12.38
N PRO A 486 14.93 -7.46 -12.85
CA PRO A 486 15.20 -7.15 -14.25
C PRO A 486 14.89 -8.33 -15.18
N PRO A 487 14.62 -8.08 -16.49
CA PRO A 487 14.22 -9.13 -17.44
C PRO A 487 15.17 -10.33 -17.49
N GLU A 488 16.49 -10.12 -17.43
CA GLU A 488 17.49 -11.19 -17.44
C GLU A 488 17.38 -12.11 -16.21
N GLN A 489 17.05 -11.56 -15.04
CA GLN A 489 16.87 -12.32 -13.80
C GLN A 489 15.57 -13.14 -13.85
N LEU A 490 14.52 -12.63 -14.50
CA LEU A 490 13.27 -13.37 -14.72
C LEU A 490 13.40 -14.47 -15.79
N LEU A 491 14.25 -14.25 -16.79
CA LEU A 491 14.51 -15.21 -17.87
C LEU A 491 15.56 -16.28 -17.50
N GLY A 492 16.17 -16.20 -16.31
CA GLY A 492 17.23 -17.12 -15.87
C GLY A 492 18.53 -16.97 -16.66
N LEU A 493 18.81 -15.76 -17.17
CA LEU A 493 20.03 -15.40 -17.89
C LEU A 493 21.11 -14.92 -16.89
N GLU A 494 22.31 -14.63 -17.41
CA GLU A 494 23.43 -14.16 -16.59
C GLU A 494 23.16 -12.75 -16.02
N ILE A 495 23.31 -12.61 -14.70
CA ILE A 495 22.99 -11.40 -13.95
C ILE A 495 24.27 -10.60 -13.68
N GLY A 496 24.56 -9.62 -14.55
CA GLY A 496 25.66 -8.65 -14.42
C GLY A 496 25.26 -7.34 -13.71
N PRO A 497 26.20 -6.38 -13.52
CA PRO A 497 25.97 -5.11 -12.79
C PRO A 497 24.79 -4.26 -13.29
N LYS A 498 24.45 -4.39 -14.58
CA LYS A 498 23.30 -3.74 -15.24
C LYS A 498 21.94 -4.16 -14.64
N ALA A 499 21.88 -5.23 -13.86
CA ALA A 499 20.71 -5.63 -13.08
C ALA A 499 20.36 -4.61 -11.99
N ASP A 500 21.38 -4.11 -11.27
CA ASP A 500 21.17 -3.11 -10.22
C ASP A 500 20.83 -1.73 -10.80
N VAL A 501 21.33 -1.42 -12.01
CA VAL A 501 20.92 -0.21 -12.78
C VAL A 501 19.42 -0.23 -13.06
N TYR A 502 18.87 -1.35 -13.52
CA TYR A 502 17.44 -1.50 -13.77
C TYR A 502 16.62 -1.41 -12.49
N ALA A 503 17.04 -2.09 -11.42
CA ALA A 503 16.35 -2.08 -10.14
C ALA A 503 16.35 -0.67 -9.47
N LEU A 504 17.44 0.09 -9.61
CA LEU A 504 17.47 1.51 -9.25
C LEU A 504 16.55 2.34 -10.17
N GLY A 505 16.48 2.04 -11.47
CA GLY A 505 15.57 2.68 -12.43
C GLY A 505 14.09 2.50 -12.03
N VAL A 506 13.70 1.29 -11.64
CA VAL A 506 12.35 1.00 -11.08
C VAL A 506 12.12 1.80 -9.80
N THR A 507 13.08 1.80 -8.88
CA THR A 507 13.01 2.53 -7.61
C THR A 507 12.89 4.04 -7.84
N MET A 508 13.58 4.60 -8.84
CA MET A 508 13.47 6.01 -9.25
C MET A 508 12.15 6.34 -9.94
N PHE A 509 11.64 5.44 -10.79
CA PHE A 509 10.33 5.58 -11.42
C PHE A 509 9.24 5.71 -10.36
N GLU A 510 9.21 4.76 -9.41
CA GLU A 510 8.27 4.74 -8.29
C GLU A 510 8.40 5.96 -7.38
N MET A 511 9.62 6.39 -7.05
CA MET A 511 9.84 7.63 -6.30
C MET A 511 9.24 8.88 -6.98
N LEU A 512 9.11 8.90 -8.31
CA LEU A 512 8.59 10.05 -9.07
C LEU A 512 7.09 9.94 -9.43
N SER A 513 6.59 8.73 -9.69
CA SER A 513 5.21 8.46 -10.08
C SER A 513 4.30 8.20 -8.87
N GLY A 514 4.81 7.48 -7.87
CA GLY A 514 4.09 6.88 -6.75
C GLY A 514 3.65 5.43 -6.96
N SER A 515 4.17 4.74 -7.99
CA SER A 515 3.99 3.30 -8.21
C SER A 515 5.08 2.72 -9.13
N PRO A 516 5.44 1.43 -9.03
CA PRO A 516 6.33 0.80 -10.01
C PRO A 516 5.78 0.91 -11.46
N PRO A 517 6.64 0.76 -12.49
CA PRO A 517 6.27 0.91 -13.90
C PRO A 517 5.36 -0.19 -14.43
N PHE A 518 5.26 -1.32 -13.72
CA PHE A 518 4.38 -2.44 -14.03
C PHE A 518 3.55 -2.82 -12.80
N SER A 519 2.31 -3.28 -13.02
CA SER A 519 1.35 -3.60 -11.97
C SER A 519 0.48 -4.79 -12.37
N GLY A 520 0.06 -5.59 -11.38
CA GLY A 520 -0.65 -6.86 -11.56
C GLY A 520 -0.23 -7.83 -10.45
N ASP A 521 -0.52 -9.13 -10.63
CA ASP A 521 0.09 -10.18 -9.82
C ASP A 521 1.57 -10.44 -10.21
N ALA A 522 2.24 -11.32 -9.47
CA ALA A 522 3.65 -11.65 -9.68
C ALA A 522 3.95 -12.26 -11.06
N MET A 523 3.01 -13.02 -11.64
CA MET A 523 3.13 -13.60 -12.98
C MET A 523 2.79 -12.58 -14.07
N GLU A 524 1.76 -11.76 -13.87
CA GLU A 524 1.40 -10.65 -14.76
C GLU A 524 2.55 -9.64 -14.87
N ILE A 525 3.20 -9.29 -13.77
CA ILE A 525 4.35 -8.37 -13.75
C ILE A 525 5.56 -9.03 -14.41
N ALA A 526 5.85 -10.30 -14.14
CA ALA A 526 6.96 -11.00 -14.82
C ALA A 526 6.75 -11.09 -16.34
N ALA A 527 5.52 -11.32 -16.78
CA ALA A 527 5.14 -11.30 -18.19
C ALA A 527 5.26 -9.88 -18.79
N GLN A 528 4.85 -8.83 -18.06
CA GLN A 528 4.98 -7.44 -18.51
C GLN A 528 6.46 -7.03 -18.66
N VAL A 529 7.30 -7.24 -17.63
CA VAL A 529 8.72 -6.89 -17.62
C VAL A 529 9.49 -7.54 -18.78
N THR A 530 9.15 -8.78 -19.13
CA THR A 530 9.82 -9.50 -20.22
C THR A 530 9.26 -9.13 -21.61
N SER A 531 7.94 -9.03 -21.77
CA SER A 531 7.30 -8.84 -23.08
C SER A 531 7.11 -7.38 -23.52
N ARG A 532 7.03 -6.42 -22.59
CA ARG A 532 6.69 -5.01 -22.84
C ARG A 532 7.84 -4.08 -22.45
N GLU A 533 7.90 -2.91 -23.08
CA GLU A 533 8.72 -1.80 -22.59
C GLU A 533 8.03 -1.07 -21.43
N ALA A 534 8.83 -0.47 -20.55
CA ALA A 534 8.31 0.31 -19.43
C ALA A 534 7.60 1.58 -19.93
N PRO A 535 6.50 2.02 -19.30
CA PRO A 535 5.90 3.30 -19.60
C PRO A 535 6.84 4.46 -19.22
N THR A 536 6.95 5.47 -20.07
CA THR A 536 7.67 6.71 -19.77
C THR A 536 7.03 7.50 -18.64
N LEU A 537 7.84 8.24 -17.87
CA LEU A 537 7.40 9.12 -16.78
C LEU A 537 6.58 10.32 -17.28
N ALA A 538 5.29 10.11 -17.51
CA ALA A 538 4.33 11.12 -17.95
C ALA A 538 3.99 12.16 -16.85
N SER A 539 4.93 13.06 -16.53
CA SER A 539 4.76 14.12 -15.54
C SER A 539 5.41 15.43 -15.98
N SER A 540 4.63 16.52 -15.99
CA SER A 540 5.09 17.88 -16.32
C SER A 540 6.17 18.43 -15.39
N ASN A 541 6.36 17.82 -14.22
CA ASN A 541 7.20 18.34 -13.15
C ASN A 541 8.54 17.58 -13.02
N VAL A 542 8.79 16.57 -13.87
CA VAL A 542 10.06 15.82 -13.93
C VAL A 542 10.95 16.45 -15.02
N PRO A 543 12.21 16.82 -14.73
CA PRO A 543 13.14 17.30 -15.75
C PRO A 543 13.31 16.28 -16.87
N ARG A 544 13.32 16.73 -18.14
CA ARG A 544 13.43 15.84 -19.31
C ARG A 544 14.65 14.92 -19.23
N LEU A 545 15.80 15.44 -18.79
CA LEU A 545 17.03 14.66 -18.61
C LEU A 545 16.87 13.54 -17.57
N LEU A 546 16.09 13.77 -16.50
CA LEU A 546 15.82 12.77 -15.48
C LEU A 546 14.83 11.70 -15.97
N SER A 547 13.81 12.07 -16.75
CA SER A 547 12.96 11.07 -17.42
C SER A 547 13.80 10.19 -18.34
N MET A 548 14.55 10.82 -19.26
CA MET A 548 15.39 10.08 -20.22
C MET A 548 16.39 9.14 -19.53
N LEU A 549 16.98 9.55 -18.40
CA LEU A 549 17.82 8.67 -17.60
C LEU A 549 17.06 7.45 -17.06
N VAL A 550 15.86 7.64 -16.49
CA VAL A 550 15.03 6.52 -16.00
C VAL A 550 14.57 5.62 -17.15
N ASP A 551 14.17 6.21 -18.28
CA ASP A 551 13.78 5.49 -19.50
C ASP A 551 14.96 4.63 -20.03
N GLU A 552 16.19 5.18 -20.07
CA GLU A 552 17.44 4.46 -20.43
C GLU A 552 17.80 3.34 -19.42
N MET A 553 17.59 3.56 -18.11
CA MET A 553 17.83 2.54 -17.07
C MET A 553 16.83 1.36 -17.15
N LEU A 554 15.61 1.60 -17.64
CA LEU A 554 14.54 0.62 -17.77
C LEU A 554 14.53 -0.14 -19.12
N VAL A 555 15.53 0.08 -19.99
CA VAL A 555 15.67 -0.67 -21.25
C VAL A 555 15.79 -2.17 -20.98
N ARG A 556 15.01 -2.99 -21.70
CA ARG A 556 14.96 -4.44 -21.47
C ARG A 556 16.30 -5.14 -21.67
N ASP A 557 17.02 -4.82 -22.74
CA ASP A 557 18.36 -5.36 -23.00
C ASP A 557 19.40 -4.71 -22.06
N PRO A 558 20.12 -5.47 -21.22
CA PRO A 558 21.15 -4.94 -20.32
C PRO A 558 22.24 -4.12 -21.02
N ARG A 559 22.49 -4.38 -22.32
CA ARG A 559 23.49 -3.67 -23.14
C ARG A 559 23.04 -2.26 -23.52
N GLY A 560 21.74 -1.99 -23.51
CA GLY A 560 21.16 -0.67 -23.77
C GLY A 560 21.07 0.25 -22.55
N ARG A 561 21.36 -0.27 -21.34
CA ARG A 561 21.32 0.50 -20.09
C ARG A 561 22.65 1.22 -19.83
N PRO A 562 22.67 2.40 -19.20
CA PRO A 562 23.89 3.08 -18.73
C PRO A 562 24.69 2.23 -17.72
N SER A 563 25.97 2.55 -17.47
CA SER A 563 26.69 2.05 -16.28
C SER A 563 26.20 2.73 -15.01
N MET A 564 26.59 2.25 -13.82
CA MET A 564 26.22 2.93 -12.58
C MET A 564 26.96 4.29 -12.44
N ASP A 565 28.15 4.39 -13.01
CA ASP A 565 28.94 5.61 -13.12
C ASP A 565 28.27 6.64 -14.04
N ASP A 566 27.83 6.23 -15.24
CA ASP A 566 27.03 7.09 -16.15
C ASP A 566 25.76 7.61 -15.45
N VAL A 567 25.11 6.77 -14.62
CA VAL A 567 23.93 7.15 -13.83
C VAL A 567 24.29 8.18 -12.77
N LEU A 568 25.41 7.98 -12.07
CA LEU A 568 25.89 8.90 -11.03
C LEU A 568 26.28 10.26 -11.63
N GLU A 569 27.09 10.29 -12.69
CA GLU A 569 27.51 11.52 -13.38
C GLU A 569 26.31 12.32 -13.94
N ARG A 570 25.30 11.62 -14.50
CA ARG A 570 24.07 12.27 -14.97
C ARG A 570 23.20 12.80 -13.83
N LEU A 571 23.15 12.13 -12.68
CA LEU A 571 22.43 12.65 -11.50
C LEU A 571 23.15 13.83 -10.84
N ASP A 572 24.48 13.83 -10.88
CA ASP A 572 25.34 14.91 -10.41
C ASP A 572 25.13 16.16 -11.28
N SER A 573 25.28 16.05 -12.60
CA SER A 573 25.07 17.17 -13.54
C SER A 573 23.64 17.74 -13.54
N ILE A 574 22.59 16.92 -13.40
CA ILE A 574 21.20 17.40 -13.19
C ILE A 574 21.05 18.15 -11.85
N THR A 575 21.89 17.87 -10.86
CA THR A 575 21.97 18.68 -9.63
C THR A 575 22.67 20.01 -9.90
N GLU A 576 23.79 20.01 -10.65
CA GLU A 576 24.58 21.21 -10.91
C GLU A 576 23.83 22.26 -11.75
N GLU A 577 23.08 21.85 -12.77
CA GLU A 577 22.19 22.74 -13.54
C GLU A 577 21.16 23.48 -12.66
N ARG A 578 20.83 22.92 -11.48
CA ARG A 578 19.91 23.53 -10.51
C ARG A 578 20.61 24.39 -9.45
N THR A 579 21.92 24.22 -9.24
CA THR A 579 22.70 25.01 -8.27
C THR A 579 23.45 26.19 -8.87
N VAL A 580 23.69 26.20 -10.19
CA VAL A 580 24.12 27.41 -10.89
C VAL A 580 22.98 28.46 -10.78
N PRO A 581 23.16 29.60 -10.07
CA PRO A 581 22.16 30.65 -10.09
C PRO A 581 22.01 31.14 -11.53
N PRO A 582 20.77 31.28 -12.07
CA PRO A 582 20.53 31.37 -13.51
C PRO A 582 21.43 32.43 -14.12
N HIS A 583 22.36 31.97 -14.97
CA HIS A 583 23.51 32.74 -15.43
C HIS A 583 22.99 34.09 -15.94
N ARG A 584 23.32 35.18 -15.24
CA ARG A 584 22.79 36.51 -15.57
C ARG A 584 23.17 36.82 -17.01
N ALA A 585 22.22 36.67 -17.91
CA ALA A 585 22.45 36.93 -19.33
C ALA A 585 22.94 38.37 -19.46
N PRO A 586 24.03 38.63 -20.20
CA PRO A 586 24.50 40.00 -20.39
C PRO A 586 23.33 40.82 -20.94
N ILE A 587 23.06 41.99 -20.35
CA ILE A 587 21.86 42.78 -20.62
C ILE A 587 21.94 43.38 -22.03
N ARG A 588 21.67 42.54 -23.03
CA ARG A 588 21.66 42.87 -24.44
C ARG A 588 20.37 43.62 -24.71
N ARG A 589 20.40 44.94 -24.43
CA ARG A 589 19.28 45.89 -24.53
C ARG A 589 18.41 45.62 -25.77
N ARG A 590 17.30 44.91 -25.59
CA ARG A 590 16.23 44.83 -26.58
C ARG A 590 15.18 45.86 -26.20
N THR A 591 15.32 47.04 -26.79
CA THR A 591 14.30 48.10 -26.78
C THR A 591 12.98 47.60 -27.39
N TRP A 592 11.92 48.38 -27.22
CA TRP A 592 10.58 48.18 -27.82
C TRP A 592 9.67 47.10 -27.20
N VAL A 593 9.21 47.37 -25.96
CA VAL A 593 7.82 47.04 -25.55
C VAL A 593 7.17 48.24 -24.83
N ALA A 594 7.89 48.91 -23.93
CA ALA A 594 7.38 50.07 -23.16
C ALA A 594 6.87 51.26 -24.01
N GLY A 595 7.26 51.35 -25.29
CA GLY A 595 6.83 52.42 -26.19
C GLY A 595 5.34 52.39 -26.56
N ALA A 596 4.69 51.22 -26.55
CA ALA A 596 3.29 51.11 -26.98
C ALA A 596 2.32 51.79 -26.00
N ALA A 597 2.47 51.53 -24.69
CA ALA A 597 1.63 52.14 -23.65
C ALA A 597 1.83 53.66 -23.56
N ILE A 598 3.09 54.13 -23.63
CA ILE A 598 3.41 55.56 -23.62
C ILE A 598 2.88 56.23 -24.90
N GLY A 599 2.96 55.56 -26.05
CA GLY A 599 2.41 56.06 -27.31
C GLY A 599 0.89 56.29 -27.26
N VAL A 600 0.13 55.37 -26.67
CA VAL A 600 -1.33 55.53 -26.49
C VAL A 600 -1.65 56.69 -25.54
N VAL A 601 -0.98 56.78 -24.39
CA VAL A 601 -1.19 57.88 -23.43
C VAL A 601 -0.82 59.24 -24.04
N MET A 602 0.30 59.32 -24.76
CA MET A 602 0.71 60.54 -25.47
C MET A 602 -0.24 60.89 -26.61
N ALA A 603 -0.80 59.91 -27.35
CA ALA A 603 -1.79 60.17 -28.39
C ALA A 603 -3.10 60.72 -27.82
N VAL A 604 -3.58 60.20 -26.68
CA VAL A 604 -4.76 60.73 -25.98
C VAL A 604 -4.51 62.15 -25.46
N LEU A 605 -3.35 62.41 -24.84
CA LEU A 605 -2.97 63.75 -24.38
C LEU A 605 -2.77 64.74 -25.54
N LEU A 606 -2.26 64.29 -26.69
CA LEU A 606 -2.12 65.12 -27.88
C LEU A 606 -3.47 65.42 -28.52
N ALA A 607 -4.38 64.44 -28.60
CA ALA A 607 -5.75 64.65 -29.07
C ALA A 607 -6.51 65.64 -28.17
N TRP A 608 -6.35 65.54 -26.84
CA TRP A 608 -6.94 66.48 -25.89
C TRP A 608 -6.34 67.89 -25.98
N LYS A 609 -5.07 68.02 -26.40
CA LYS A 609 -4.37 69.30 -26.59
C LYS A 609 -4.56 69.91 -27.99
N LEU A 610 -4.97 69.12 -28.99
CA LEU A 610 -5.26 69.55 -30.35
C LEU A 610 -6.75 69.86 -30.59
N TRP A 611 -7.60 69.78 -29.56
CA TRP A 611 -9.02 70.16 -29.62
C TRP A 611 -9.36 71.36 -28.73
N PRO A 612 -8.93 72.59 -29.06
CA PRO A 612 -9.56 73.80 -28.56
C PRO A 612 -10.90 74.08 -29.26
N ASP A 613 -11.80 74.74 -28.54
CA ASP A 613 -12.94 75.52 -29.07
C ASP A 613 -14.11 74.80 -29.79
N ALA A 614 -14.61 73.73 -29.18
CA ALA A 614 -16.05 73.44 -29.11
C ALA A 614 -16.34 72.67 -27.81
N VAL A 615 -17.26 73.07 -26.90
CA VAL A 615 -18.36 74.05 -26.97
C VAL A 615 -18.36 74.94 -25.71
N ALA A 616 -18.74 76.22 -25.84
CA ALA A 616 -18.89 77.16 -24.72
C ALA A 616 -20.35 77.62 -24.51
N SER A 617 -21.01 77.15 -23.45
CA SER A 617 -22.31 77.69 -22.99
C SER A 617 -22.61 77.43 -21.51
N LYS A 618 -22.32 78.47 -20.69
CA LYS A 618 -22.94 78.88 -19.40
C LYS A 618 -23.80 77.85 -18.62
N PRO A 619 -23.48 77.53 -17.35
CA PRO A 619 -24.50 77.04 -16.41
C PRO A 619 -25.54 78.14 -16.12
N ALA A 620 -26.81 77.75 -15.99
CA ALA A 620 -27.94 78.65 -15.76
C ALA A 620 -28.31 78.81 -14.28
N LYS A 621 -29.26 79.72 -14.00
CA LYS A 621 -29.65 80.19 -12.66
C LYS A 621 -30.35 79.14 -11.79
N LEU A 622 -30.33 79.45 -10.48
CA LEU A 622 -31.25 79.04 -9.41
C LEU A 622 -32.66 78.63 -9.87
N LEU A 623 -33.24 77.68 -9.12
CA LEU A 623 -34.55 77.85 -8.50
C LEU A 623 -34.58 77.13 -7.14
N ALA A 624 -35.35 77.67 -6.19
CA ALA A 624 -35.60 77.08 -4.87
C ALA A 624 -37.02 76.46 -4.81
N PRO A 625 -37.33 75.63 -3.81
CA PRO A 625 -38.15 76.09 -2.68
C PRO A 625 -37.34 76.07 -1.36
N ALA A 626 -37.42 77.07 -0.48
CA ALA A 626 -38.54 77.51 0.38
C ALA A 626 -38.57 76.76 1.73
N SER A 627 -38.76 77.51 2.82
CA SER A 627 -38.43 77.16 4.21
C SER A 627 -39.69 76.99 5.10
N ILE A 628 -39.50 76.96 6.44
CA ILE A 628 -40.45 76.68 7.56
C ILE A 628 -40.31 75.21 8.06
N GLU A 629 -40.06 74.91 9.34
CA GLU A 629 -39.95 75.74 10.57
C GLU A 629 -38.93 75.18 11.60
N HIS A 630 -38.66 75.92 12.67
CA HIS A 630 -37.86 75.47 13.83
C HIS A 630 -38.74 74.78 14.89
N VAL A 631 -38.28 73.65 15.44
CA VAL A 631 -38.62 73.21 16.81
C VAL A 631 -37.38 72.60 17.46
N GLU A 632 -36.91 73.19 18.56
CA GLU A 632 -36.03 72.51 19.52
C GLU A 632 -36.87 71.98 20.68
N MET A 633 -36.64 70.74 21.13
CA MET A 633 -36.63 70.44 22.57
C MET A 633 -35.98 69.08 22.90
N HIS A 634 -35.32 69.06 24.05
CA HIS A 634 -34.45 68.03 24.59
C HIS A 634 -34.95 66.57 24.63
N ALA A 635 -34.02 65.65 24.38
CA ALA A 635 -33.65 64.60 25.34
C ALA A 635 -32.15 64.28 25.18
N SER A 636 -31.45 63.87 26.25
CA SER A 636 -30.00 63.68 26.22
C SER A 636 -29.52 62.50 27.07
N GLY A 637 -28.36 61.95 26.73
CA GLY A 637 -27.61 60.99 27.54
C GLY A 637 -27.24 59.71 26.78
N ALA A 638 -26.09 59.08 27.03
CA ALA A 638 -24.89 59.55 27.73
C ALA A 638 -23.71 58.69 27.27
N ASN A 639 -22.46 59.17 27.40
CA ASN A 639 -21.28 58.41 26.96
C ASN A 639 -20.26 58.23 28.09
N THR A 640 -19.70 57.01 28.19
CA THR A 640 -18.46 56.60 28.92
C THR A 640 -18.21 57.07 30.36
N LEU A 641 -18.02 56.12 31.29
CA LEU A 641 -17.07 56.22 32.41
C LEU A 641 -16.79 54.84 33.06
N GLU A 642 -15.55 54.63 33.52
CA GLU A 642 -14.99 53.50 34.29
C GLU A 642 -13.96 54.07 35.31
N PRO A 643 -13.47 53.31 36.31
CA PRO A 643 -14.07 52.28 37.18
C PRO A 643 -13.77 52.69 38.67
N PRO A 644 -13.33 51.81 39.60
CA PRO A 644 -13.85 50.55 40.15
C PRO A 644 -14.52 50.77 41.56
N PRO A 645 -14.82 49.75 42.41
CA PRO A 645 -13.82 49.20 43.35
C PRO A 645 -14.03 47.71 43.77
N VAL A 646 -13.23 47.22 44.75
CA VAL A 646 -13.26 45.84 45.31
C VAL A 646 -13.27 45.86 46.84
N ALA A 647 -14.12 45.08 47.54
CA ALA A 647 -13.91 44.65 48.94
C ALA A 647 -14.85 43.54 49.52
N THR A 648 -14.27 42.34 49.76
CA THR A 648 -14.37 41.47 50.97
C THR A 648 -15.70 41.06 51.67
N ALA A 649 -15.93 39.74 51.76
CA ALA A 649 -16.33 38.95 52.96
C ALA A 649 -16.33 37.43 52.63
N LYS A 650 -16.21 36.43 53.53
CA LYS A 650 -15.38 36.18 54.73
C LYS A 650 -15.34 34.62 54.94
N LYS A 651 -14.33 34.03 55.60
CA LYS A 651 -14.18 32.55 55.78
C LYS A 651 -15.16 31.95 56.82
N PRO A 652 -15.34 30.60 56.86
CA PRO A 652 -14.66 29.82 57.90
C PRO A 652 -14.11 28.40 57.52
N THR A 653 -13.01 28.02 58.18
CA THR A 653 -12.54 26.67 58.61
C THR A 653 -12.33 25.45 57.66
N ARG A 654 -11.30 24.66 58.00
CA ARG A 654 -10.95 23.31 57.49
C ARG A 654 -11.60 22.19 58.35
N VAL A 655 -11.83 21.02 57.77
CA VAL A 655 -11.62 19.70 58.42
C VAL A 655 -10.97 18.75 57.39
N ARG A 656 -10.26 17.69 57.83
CA ARG A 656 -9.75 16.59 56.97
C ARG A 656 -10.83 15.50 56.76
N PRO A 657 -10.56 14.46 55.95
CA PRO A 657 -10.08 13.22 56.61
C PRO A 657 -8.80 12.65 56.00
N SER A 658 -8.27 11.60 56.62
CA SER A 658 -7.08 10.87 56.19
C SER A 658 -7.18 9.40 56.58
N ALA A 659 -6.92 8.52 55.60
CA ALA A 659 -6.52 7.11 55.74
C ALA A 659 -7.50 6.08 56.36
N ASP A 660 -7.19 4.81 56.08
CA ASP A 660 -7.60 3.54 56.72
C ASP A 660 -9.11 3.16 56.63
N ILE A 661 -9.53 1.89 56.45
CA ILE A 661 -8.89 0.57 56.19
C ILE A 661 -10.02 -0.36 55.65
N ASP A 662 -9.89 -1.45 54.88
CA ASP A 662 -8.83 -2.19 54.14
C ASP A 662 -9.53 -2.93 52.95
N ILE A 663 -8.81 -3.69 52.11
CA ILE A 663 -9.15 -5.09 51.74
C ILE A 663 -7.98 -5.76 50.96
N ILE A 664 -7.23 -6.60 51.69
CA ILE A 664 -6.60 -7.88 51.31
C ILE A 664 -6.29 -8.14 49.81
N ILE A 665 -4.99 -8.29 49.50
CA ILE A 665 -4.48 -8.98 48.31
C ILE A 665 -4.52 -10.50 48.54
N ALA A 666 -5.01 -11.27 47.57
CA ALA A 666 -4.92 -12.74 47.56
C ALA A 666 -3.85 -13.21 46.55
N ASP A 667 -2.81 -13.87 47.07
CA ASP A 667 -1.71 -14.49 46.30
C ASP A 667 -2.03 -15.97 46.00
N PRO A 668 -2.12 -16.39 44.71
CA PRO A 668 -2.43 -17.76 44.32
C PRO A 668 -1.20 -18.68 44.11
N PHE A 669 -0.01 -18.36 44.63
CA PHE A 669 1.17 -19.26 44.59
C PHE A 669 1.59 -19.79 45.97
N LYS A 670 0.73 -20.62 46.60
CA LYS A 670 1.12 -21.35 47.83
C LYS A 670 0.38 -22.64 48.19
N LYS A 671 0.50 -23.67 47.34
CA LYS A 671 0.99 -25.00 47.74
C LYS A 671 1.27 -25.92 46.56
#